data_AF-A0A2V8S5Z5-F1
#
_entry.id   AF-A0A2V8S5Z5-F1
#
_cell.length_a   1.000
_cell.length_b   1.000
_cell.length_c   1.000
_cell.angle_alpha   90.00
_cell.angle_beta   90.00
_cell.angle_gamma   90.00
#
_symmetry.space_group_name_H-M   'P 1'
#
loop_
_entity.id
_entity.type
_entity.pdbx_description
1 polymer ?
#
loop_
_entity_poly.entity_id
_entity_poly.type
_entity_poly.pdbx_seq_one_letter_code
_entity_poly.pdbx_strand_id
1 'polypeptide(L)'
;MPGDDEASDRPRPDSVRPRPDAKQPEPPSEGTEDFARMLEESLALKSHQEGETVSGTIVAIGPEVAFVDIGGKGEATIDIAELSDPDSDVQVKVGDTVQAIVVSTAGGLRLSHKLARGALTRQRLNDAFQAGLPVEGRVEKALKGGYEIRVGGQRAFCPISQIDASFTADPSVHVGQTYTFRIIECKEDGKELVVSRRAFLQEEEAEKAEEIRKAVVPGAVLSGRVASVMAYGAFVDLGLVARGESLGAGPARRRDHGQGPPRGRRREEDLARSETAAGRSLVDGGGEVQGRPGADGKSHPGCRLRRLRRAGAGDRGLGAPVHVRTHGEKGRMEGRRSTRRRGRGRDPHARPGTEADRRRGAGGGLRESRGRGCQGRDSARSPTHGPGAGRGVRLARRQAPCGDTAIEKILISAADTSWMLVATALVLLMTPALAFFYGGLVRSKNVLNTMMMSLASLGAVGIAWVVAGYSLAFAPGNGWIGGGAHLFLNGVGLEPRGSIPHLLFMAYQGTFAIITAALISGAIVERMRFGPYLAFITLWALTVYAPVAHWVWGGGWLARLGALDFAGGTVVHVNAGVGALVAAVLLGPRKDYGRQALLPHSVPFVLLGSSLLWFGWFGFNGGSALGANASAALAFVNTLLAPMATLVVWMLLDLARTGKATAVGAATGIVVGLVAITPAAGFVPPMSAVAIGALAALPSYYAIQWRSRTRLDDSLDVLAAHGVGGAFGALLTGVFAARAWGGTDGLLSGHPAQLARQAAAVLATASYSAAGTYALLKLVGLMATMRAGRKEEGVGMDVPQHGEEAYTSGEGAILVMTDRAPAMDVQTREGRP
;
A
#
# COMPACT_ATOMS: atom_id res chain seq x y z
N MET A 1 31.28 82.07 -15.18
CA MET A 1 29.91 82.61 -15.06
C MET A 1 28.97 81.46 -14.73
N PRO A 2 27.91 81.69 -13.93
CA PRO A 2 27.46 80.69 -12.96
C PRO A 2 25.95 80.35 -13.05
N GLY A 3 25.48 79.55 -12.08
CA GLY A 3 24.08 79.33 -11.72
C GLY A 3 23.74 77.85 -11.53
N ASP A 4 23.05 77.40 -10.48
CA ASP A 4 22.57 78.10 -9.27
C ASP A 4 22.55 77.13 -8.06
N ASP A 5 22.34 77.66 -6.85
CA ASP A 5 22.37 76.96 -5.56
C ASP A 5 21.06 76.22 -5.18
N GLU A 6 21.14 75.20 -4.31
CA GLU A 6 20.59 75.26 -2.93
C GLU A 6 20.87 73.96 -2.13
N ALA A 7 20.74 74.01 -0.79
CA ALA A 7 21.06 72.89 0.10
C ALA A 7 20.21 72.84 1.39
N SER A 8 19.94 71.62 1.88
CA SER A 8 19.62 71.30 3.28
C SER A 8 20.16 69.89 3.59
N ASP A 9 21.22 69.75 4.39
CA ASP A 9 21.27 69.83 5.85
C ASP A 9 20.64 68.63 6.58
N ARG A 10 21.51 67.76 7.13
CA ARG A 10 21.24 66.86 8.27
C ARG A 10 22.54 66.60 9.05
N PRO A 11 22.59 66.89 10.37
CA PRO A 11 23.78 66.64 11.20
C PRO A 11 23.88 65.18 11.69
N ARG A 12 25.01 64.84 12.31
CA ARG A 12 25.28 63.53 12.93
C ARG A 12 24.70 63.47 14.36
N PRO A 13 24.28 62.28 14.87
CA PRO A 13 23.83 62.14 16.25
C PRO A 13 24.99 61.99 17.23
N ASP A 14 24.96 62.75 18.32
CA ASP A 14 25.84 62.61 19.48
C ASP A 14 25.15 61.90 20.66
N SER A 15 25.93 61.44 21.64
CA SER A 15 25.47 60.52 22.70
C SER A 15 24.59 61.15 23.79
N VAL A 16 23.56 60.43 24.23
CA VAL A 16 22.79 60.72 25.47
C VAL A 16 22.67 59.45 26.34
N ARG A 17 22.59 59.64 27.66
CA ARG A 17 22.68 58.60 28.71
C ARG A 17 21.38 57.79 28.91
N PRO A 18 21.45 56.56 29.44
CA PRO A 18 20.25 55.77 29.77
C PRO A 18 19.42 56.40 30.91
N ARG A 19 18.11 56.14 30.88
CA ARG A 19 17.17 56.35 32.00
C ARG A 19 16.79 54.99 32.60
N PRO A 20 16.51 54.91 33.92
CA PRO A 20 16.01 53.69 34.54
C PRO A 20 14.52 53.44 34.27
N ASP A 21 14.13 52.18 34.40
CA ASP A 21 12.80 51.67 34.76
C ASP A 21 11.57 52.25 34.04
N ALA A 22 11.34 51.77 32.82
CA ALA A 22 10.00 51.64 32.26
C ALA A 22 9.74 50.17 31.95
N LYS A 23 8.67 49.58 32.53
CA LYS A 23 8.23 48.23 32.16
C LYS A 23 7.90 48.20 30.66
N GLN A 24 8.40 47.21 29.95
CA GLN A 24 7.87 46.87 28.63
C GLN A 24 6.44 46.35 28.80
N PRO A 25 5.47 46.74 27.95
CA PRO A 25 4.18 46.09 27.91
C PRO A 25 4.37 44.65 27.40
N GLU A 26 3.79 43.68 28.11
CA GLU A 26 3.77 42.29 27.67
C GLU A 26 2.86 42.16 26.42
N PRO A 27 3.16 41.22 25.50
CA PRO A 27 2.29 40.98 24.35
C PRO A 27 0.93 40.43 24.83
N PRO A 28 -0.20 40.82 24.23
CA PRO A 28 -1.52 40.39 24.69
C PRO A 28 -1.71 38.87 24.50
N SER A 29 -1.82 38.15 25.62
CA SER A 29 -1.98 36.68 25.64
C SER A 29 -3.40 36.21 25.28
N GLU A 30 -4.39 37.09 25.40
CA GLU A 30 -5.82 36.78 25.31
C GLU A 30 -6.25 36.14 23.98
N GLY A 31 -5.53 36.41 22.89
CA GLY A 31 -5.85 35.83 21.57
C GLY A 31 -5.54 34.33 21.41
N THR A 32 -4.70 33.74 22.28
CA THR A 32 -4.35 32.31 22.20
C THR A 32 -5.27 31.47 23.08
N GLU A 33 -5.63 31.97 24.27
CA GLU A 33 -6.57 31.28 25.16
C GLU A 33 -8.00 31.31 24.61
N ASP A 34 -8.45 32.43 24.02
CA ASP A 34 -9.79 32.46 23.42
C ASP A 34 -9.87 31.62 22.15
N PHE A 35 -8.83 31.56 21.31
CA PHE A 35 -8.80 30.63 20.18
C PHE A 35 -8.70 29.17 20.64
N ALA A 36 -7.94 28.87 21.70
CA ALA A 36 -7.91 27.53 22.29
C ALA A 36 -9.27 27.14 22.89
N ARG A 37 -9.96 28.04 23.59
CA ARG A 37 -11.27 27.78 24.17
C ARG A 37 -12.37 27.69 23.11
N MET A 38 -12.34 28.50 22.06
CA MET A 38 -13.22 28.34 20.89
C MET A 38 -12.91 27.04 20.12
N LEU A 39 -11.65 26.61 20.07
CA LEU A 39 -11.27 25.33 19.50
C LEU A 39 -11.78 24.17 20.36
N GLU A 40 -11.63 24.23 21.68
CA GLU A 40 -12.20 23.25 22.63
C GLU A 40 -13.73 23.24 22.62
N GLU A 41 -14.40 24.39 22.57
CA GLU A 41 -15.87 24.50 22.38
C GLU A 41 -16.32 23.94 21.01
N SER A 42 -15.43 23.91 20.01
CA SER A 42 -15.70 23.28 18.70
C SER A 42 -15.28 21.80 18.61
N LEU A 43 -14.38 21.34 19.49
CA LEU A 43 -13.93 19.96 19.64
C LEU A 43 -14.71 19.20 20.72
N ALA A 44 -15.50 19.91 21.53
CA ALA A 44 -16.56 19.41 22.41
C ALA A 44 -17.74 18.86 21.58
N LEU A 45 -17.41 17.95 20.66
CA LEU A 45 -18.34 17.14 19.90
C LEU A 45 -19.24 16.41 20.88
N LYS A 46 -20.54 16.74 20.86
CA LYS A 46 -21.57 15.80 21.31
C LYS A 46 -21.56 14.64 20.33
N SER A 47 -20.80 13.61 20.69
CA SER A 47 -20.80 12.33 19.98
C SER A 47 -22.15 11.65 20.22
N HIS A 48 -23.12 11.99 19.37
CA HIS A 48 -24.48 11.48 19.51
C HIS A 48 -24.51 9.96 19.34
N GLN A 49 -25.09 9.27 20.31
CA GLN A 49 -25.10 7.81 20.34
C GLN A 49 -26.36 7.26 19.68
N GLU A 50 -26.25 6.08 19.06
CA GLU A 50 -27.41 5.41 18.45
C GLU A 50 -28.40 5.01 19.56
N GLY A 51 -29.67 5.42 19.41
CA GLY A 51 -30.68 5.40 20.47
C GLY A 51 -30.88 6.71 21.24
N GLU A 52 -29.99 7.71 21.10
CA GLU A 52 -30.17 9.02 21.73
C GLU A 52 -31.36 9.78 21.11
N THR A 53 -32.20 10.42 21.94
CA THR A 53 -33.26 11.33 21.48
C THR A 53 -32.71 12.75 21.36
N VAL A 54 -32.60 13.25 20.13
CA VAL A 54 -32.12 14.60 19.82
C VAL A 54 -33.26 15.50 19.37
N SER A 55 -33.09 16.82 19.54
CA SER A 55 -34.04 17.84 19.09
C SER A 55 -33.33 18.77 18.12
N GLY A 56 -33.92 19.03 16.96
CA GLY A 56 -33.33 19.87 15.92
C GLY A 56 -34.36 20.56 15.04
N THR A 57 -33.91 21.53 14.24
CA THR A 57 -34.76 22.37 13.40
C THR A 57 -34.61 21.98 11.93
N ILE A 58 -35.72 21.85 11.20
CA ILE A 58 -35.71 21.50 9.78
C ILE A 58 -35.14 22.67 8.98
N VAL A 59 -33.98 22.49 8.33
CA VAL A 59 -33.30 23.50 7.52
C VAL A 59 -33.70 23.43 6.05
N ALA A 60 -33.96 22.22 5.52
CA ALA A 60 -34.39 22.01 4.15
C ALA A 60 -35.23 20.74 4.01
N ILE A 61 -36.13 20.70 3.03
CA ILE A 61 -36.92 19.51 2.68
C ILE A 61 -36.62 19.18 1.21
N GLY A 62 -36.07 18.00 0.96
CA GLY A 62 -35.78 17.49 -0.38
C GLY A 62 -36.95 16.70 -0.99
N PRO A 63 -36.69 15.84 -2.00
CA PRO A 63 -37.71 14.97 -2.58
C PRO A 63 -37.93 13.66 -1.80
N GLU A 64 -36.94 13.19 -1.04
CA GLU A 64 -36.99 11.92 -0.28
C GLU A 64 -36.60 12.07 1.20
N VAL A 65 -35.71 13.03 1.52
CA VAL A 65 -35.24 13.31 2.88
C VAL A 65 -35.38 14.80 3.24
N ALA A 66 -35.61 15.07 4.53
CA ALA A 66 -35.50 16.39 5.13
C ALA A 66 -34.19 16.49 5.93
N PHE A 67 -33.57 17.67 5.89
CA PHE A 67 -32.33 18.00 6.58
C PHE A 67 -32.65 18.77 7.87
N VAL A 68 -32.06 18.33 8.98
CA VAL A 68 -32.30 18.84 10.34
C VAL A 68 -30.97 19.26 10.95
N ASP A 69 -30.89 20.51 11.41
CA ASP A 69 -29.79 20.98 12.26
C ASP A 69 -30.13 20.66 13.72
N ILE A 70 -29.35 19.77 14.33
CA ILE A 70 -29.44 19.40 15.76
C ILE A 70 -28.47 20.20 16.64
N GLY A 71 -27.74 21.14 16.05
CA GLY A 71 -26.65 21.90 16.66
C GLY A 71 -25.30 21.18 16.57
N GLY A 72 -24.21 21.94 16.51
CA GLY A 72 -22.85 21.39 16.59
C GLY A 72 -22.28 20.86 15.27
N LYS A 73 -22.51 21.55 14.14
CA LYS A 73 -21.97 21.24 12.79
C LYS A 73 -22.38 19.89 12.18
N GLY A 74 -23.26 19.12 12.83
CA GLY A 74 -23.84 17.91 12.27
C GLY A 74 -25.20 18.18 11.60
N GLU A 75 -25.23 18.19 10.26
CA GLU A 75 -26.49 18.08 9.52
C GLU A 75 -26.98 16.63 9.58
N ALA A 76 -28.23 16.43 9.99
CA ALA A 76 -28.85 15.12 10.13
C ALA A 76 -30.02 14.94 9.13
N THR A 77 -30.34 13.69 8.77
CA THR A 77 -31.41 13.39 7.80
C THR A 77 -32.56 12.60 8.41
N ILE A 78 -33.79 12.96 8.02
CA ILE A 78 -35.04 12.24 8.31
C ILE A 78 -35.71 11.92 6.98
N ASP A 79 -36.17 10.68 6.78
CA ASP A 79 -36.96 10.32 5.60
C ASP A 79 -38.31 11.05 5.61
N ILE A 80 -38.76 11.63 4.50
CA ILE A 80 -40.02 12.40 4.45
C ILE A 80 -41.23 11.51 4.77
N ALA A 81 -41.14 10.22 4.48
CA ALA A 81 -42.14 9.21 4.88
C ALA A 81 -42.31 9.07 6.41
N GLU A 82 -41.43 9.65 7.24
CA GLU A 82 -41.60 9.76 8.69
C GLU A 82 -42.27 11.07 9.16
N LEU A 83 -42.35 12.06 8.26
CA LEU A 83 -42.91 13.40 8.47
C LEU A 83 -44.26 13.59 7.76
N SER A 84 -44.69 12.60 6.96
CA SER A 84 -46.04 12.48 6.39
C SER A 84 -46.97 11.59 7.21
N ASP A 85 -48.25 11.97 7.22
CA ASP A 85 -49.38 11.16 7.70
C ASP A 85 -49.82 10.10 6.65
N PRO A 86 -50.70 9.13 6.96
CA PRO A 86 -51.16 8.11 6.01
C PRO A 86 -51.76 8.66 4.71
N ASP A 87 -52.41 9.82 4.76
CA ASP A 87 -52.99 10.52 3.59
C ASP A 87 -51.94 11.33 2.79
N SER A 88 -50.65 11.12 3.07
CA SER A 88 -49.47 11.63 2.35
C SER A 88 -49.14 13.13 2.44
N ASP A 89 -49.95 13.94 3.13
CA ASP A 89 -49.59 15.34 3.42
C ASP A 89 -48.40 15.43 4.40
N VAL A 90 -47.44 16.32 4.08
CA VAL A 90 -46.28 16.64 4.93
C VAL A 90 -46.68 17.72 5.93
N GLN A 91 -46.71 17.39 7.23
CA GLN A 91 -47.24 18.31 8.25
C GLN A 91 -46.22 19.37 8.74
N VAL A 92 -44.95 19.23 8.38
CA VAL A 92 -43.84 20.08 8.85
C VAL A 92 -43.28 21.00 7.77
N LYS A 93 -42.73 22.13 8.19
CA LYS A 93 -42.14 23.17 7.35
C LYS A 93 -40.68 23.43 7.73
N VAL A 94 -39.94 24.02 6.80
CA VAL A 94 -38.61 24.57 7.09
C VAL A 94 -38.74 25.64 8.19
N GLY A 95 -37.98 25.46 9.28
CA GLY A 95 -38.07 26.26 10.51
C GLY A 95 -38.77 25.56 11.68
N ASP A 96 -39.48 24.45 11.48
CA ASP A 96 -40.11 23.69 12.57
C ASP A 96 -39.07 22.86 13.35
N THR A 97 -39.24 22.78 14.68
CA THR A 97 -38.40 21.95 15.56
C THR A 97 -39.02 20.56 15.75
N VAL A 98 -38.24 19.51 15.50
CA VAL A 98 -38.62 18.09 15.64
C VAL A 98 -37.74 17.38 16.67
N GLN A 99 -38.32 16.39 17.36
CA GLN A 99 -37.60 15.47 18.25
C GLN A 99 -37.56 14.09 17.60
N ALA A 100 -36.37 13.52 17.45
CA ALA A 100 -36.15 12.27 16.74
C ALA A 100 -35.01 11.46 17.38
N ILE A 101 -35.04 10.14 17.23
CA ILE A 101 -34.02 9.25 17.78
C ILE A 101 -32.94 8.97 16.72
N VAL A 102 -31.67 9.00 17.13
CA VAL A 102 -30.53 8.66 16.27
C VAL A 102 -30.56 7.16 15.93
N VAL A 103 -30.66 6.84 14.64
CA VAL A 103 -30.79 5.45 14.13
C VAL A 103 -29.48 4.95 13.51
N SER A 104 -28.65 5.84 12.98
CA SER A 104 -27.32 5.51 12.45
C SER A 104 -26.38 6.71 12.55
N THR A 105 -25.14 6.44 12.94
CA THR A 105 -23.98 7.32 12.82
C THR A 105 -23.11 6.93 11.61
N ALA A 106 -23.23 5.69 11.14
CA ALA A 106 -22.45 5.15 10.04
C ALA A 106 -22.91 5.72 8.68
N GLY A 107 -22.05 6.53 8.06
CA GLY A 107 -22.27 7.10 6.72
C GLY A 107 -22.99 8.45 6.68
N GLY A 108 -23.34 9.00 7.85
CA GLY A 108 -24.13 10.22 8.01
C GLY A 108 -25.14 10.04 9.15
N LEU A 109 -25.51 11.13 9.83
CA LEU A 109 -26.37 11.06 11.01
C LEU A 109 -27.84 10.98 10.58
N ARG A 110 -28.47 9.82 10.76
CA ARG A 110 -29.87 9.58 10.37
C ARG A 110 -30.77 9.48 11.61
N LEU A 111 -31.91 10.18 11.60
CA LEU A 111 -32.85 10.24 12.72
C LEU A 111 -34.22 9.66 12.33
N SER A 112 -34.95 9.12 13.31
CA SER A 112 -36.33 8.63 13.16
C SER A 112 -37.28 9.33 14.13
N HIS A 113 -38.36 9.88 13.58
CA HIS A 113 -39.46 10.52 14.29
C HIS A 113 -40.50 9.48 14.74
N LYS A 114 -40.72 8.42 13.95
CA LYS A 114 -41.69 7.34 14.19
C LYS A 114 -41.22 6.31 15.24
N LEU A 115 -40.10 6.56 15.93
CA LEU A 115 -39.63 5.76 17.07
C LEU A 115 -40.09 6.34 18.43
N ALA A 116 -40.25 7.67 18.55
CA ALA A 116 -40.43 8.35 19.83
C ALA A 116 -41.87 8.33 20.42
N ARG A 117 -42.89 7.95 19.64
CA ARG A 117 -44.31 8.02 20.04
C ARG A 117 -45.21 6.84 19.63
N GLY A 118 -44.68 5.80 19.00
CA GLY A 118 -45.47 4.67 18.46
C GLY A 118 -45.24 3.36 19.21
N ALA A 119 -46.32 2.62 19.49
CA ALA A 119 -46.23 1.28 20.10
C ALA A 119 -45.42 0.30 19.22
N LEU A 120 -44.74 -0.66 19.85
CA LEU A 120 -43.82 -1.58 19.18
C LEU A 120 -44.57 -2.63 18.34
N THR A 121 -44.74 -2.34 17.04
CA THR A 121 -45.26 -3.26 16.04
C THR A 121 -44.36 -4.50 15.92
N ARG A 122 -44.96 -5.70 15.79
CA ARG A 122 -44.26 -7.01 15.71
C ARG A 122 -43.03 -7.05 14.80
N GLN A 123 -43.10 -6.39 13.65
CA GLN A 123 -42.00 -6.32 12.69
C GLN A 123 -40.72 -5.74 13.34
N ARG A 124 -40.83 -4.65 14.11
CA ARG A 124 -39.70 -4.02 14.82
C ARG A 124 -39.03 -4.93 15.85
N LEU A 125 -39.76 -5.89 16.44
CA LEU A 125 -39.18 -6.88 17.36
C LEU A 125 -38.39 -7.97 16.60
N ASN A 126 -38.79 -8.29 15.37
CA ASN A 126 -38.02 -9.16 14.50
C ASN A 126 -36.79 -8.44 13.92
N ASP A 127 -36.93 -7.16 13.55
CA ASP A 127 -35.82 -6.31 13.11
C ASP A 127 -34.76 -6.16 14.23
N ALA A 128 -35.20 -5.93 15.47
CA ALA A 128 -34.32 -5.89 16.66
C ALA A 128 -33.63 -7.23 16.94
N PHE A 129 -34.29 -8.37 16.66
CA PHE A 129 -33.66 -9.69 16.76
C PHE A 129 -32.57 -9.88 15.68
N GLN A 130 -32.85 -9.53 14.42
CA GLN A 130 -31.89 -9.64 13.31
C GLN A 130 -30.69 -8.69 13.47
N ALA A 131 -30.91 -7.47 13.94
CA ALA A 131 -29.85 -6.51 14.26
C ALA A 131 -29.17 -6.80 15.62
N GLY A 132 -29.65 -7.78 16.39
CA GLY A 132 -29.12 -8.12 17.72
C GLY A 132 -29.20 -6.98 18.73
N LEU A 133 -30.18 -6.08 18.62
CA LEU A 133 -30.31 -4.88 19.44
C LEU A 133 -30.83 -5.17 20.87
N PRO A 134 -30.44 -4.37 21.87
CA PRO A 134 -31.02 -4.43 23.21
C PRO A 134 -32.48 -3.97 23.20
N VAL A 135 -33.33 -4.64 23.98
CA VAL A 135 -34.76 -4.31 24.17
C VAL A 135 -35.12 -4.24 25.65
N GLU A 136 -35.88 -3.23 26.06
CA GLU A 136 -36.40 -3.14 27.43
C GLU A 136 -37.58 -4.08 27.66
N GLY A 137 -37.56 -4.78 28.78
CA GLY A 137 -38.62 -5.69 29.20
C GLY A 137 -38.93 -5.58 30.69
N ARG A 138 -40.21 -5.60 31.05
CA ARG A 138 -40.64 -5.66 32.46
C ARG A 138 -41.02 -7.07 32.86
N VAL A 139 -40.41 -7.60 33.92
CA VAL A 139 -40.74 -8.92 34.47
C VAL A 139 -42.13 -8.85 35.14
N GLU A 140 -43.10 -9.62 34.65
CA GLU A 140 -44.47 -9.57 35.17
C GLU A 140 -44.73 -10.63 36.25
N LYS A 141 -44.12 -11.81 36.13
CA LYS A 141 -44.26 -12.93 37.08
C LYS A 141 -43.16 -13.99 36.86
N ALA A 142 -42.85 -14.72 37.92
CA ALA A 142 -42.06 -15.95 37.82
C ALA A 142 -42.93 -17.14 37.36
N LEU A 143 -42.31 -18.07 36.64
CA LEU A 143 -42.89 -19.32 36.15
C LEU A 143 -41.98 -20.50 36.53
N LYS A 144 -42.48 -21.73 36.43
CA LYS A 144 -41.71 -22.95 36.73
C LYS A 144 -40.65 -23.22 35.65
N GLY A 145 -39.51 -22.53 35.75
CA GLY A 145 -38.36 -22.62 34.83
C GLY A 145 -37.90 -21.30 34.21
N GLY A 146 -38.59 -20.18 34.46
CA GLY A 146 -38.26 -18.89 33.87
C GLY A 146 -39.17 -17.75 34.35
N TYR A 147 -39.16 -16.67 33.59
CA TYR A 147 -39.90 -15.43 33.86
C TYR A 147 -40.73 -15.04 32.63
N GLU A 148 -41.97 -14.59 32.84
CA GLU A 148 -42.75 -13.94 31.79
C GLU A 148 -42.47 -12.44 31.84
N ILE A 149 -42.04 -11.88 30.70
CA ILE A 149 -41.59 -10.50 30.54
C ILE A 149 -42.46 -9.82 29.49
N ARG A 150 -42.83 -8.56 29.72
CA ARG A 150 -43.50 -7.73 28.73
C ARG A 150 -42.47 -6.83 28.03
N VAL A 151 -42.23 -7.10 26.75
CA VAL A 151 -41.37 -6.31 25.85
C VAL A 151 -42.28 -5.61 24.85
N GLY A 152 -42.30 -4.28 24.83
CA GLY A 152 -43.09 -3.49 23.87
C GLY A 152 -44.62 -3.72 23.88
N GLY A 153 -45.15 -4.36 24.93
CA GLY A 153 -46.56 -4.78 25.02
C GLY A 153 -46.82 -6.25 24.64
N GLN A 154 -45.82 -6.96 24.12
CA GLN A 154 -45.89 -8.39 23.82
C GLN A 154 -45.21 -9.24 24.92
N ARG A 155 -45.61 -10.50 25.04
CA ARG A 155 -45.06 -11.46 26.01
C ARG A 155 -43.81 -12.15 25.47
N ALA A 156 -42.79 -12.20 26.31
CA ALA A 156 -41.53 -12.89 26.10
C ALA A 156 -41.20 -13.78 27.32
N PHE A 157 -40.30 -14.74 27.14
CA PHE A 157 -39.86 -15.68 28.17
C PHE A 157 -38.34 -15.57 28.41
N CYS A 158 -37.91 -15.50 29.67
CA CYS A 158 -36.50 -15.59 30.04
C CYS A 158 -36.27 -16.83 30.93
N PRO A 159 -35.42 -17.80 30.52
CA PRO A 159 -35.01 -18.90 31.39
C PRO A 159 -34.30 -18.39 32.66
N ILE A 160 -34.43 -19.10 33.80
CA ILE A 160 -33.78 -18.68 35.07
C ILE A 160 -32.27 -18.49 34.92
N SER A 161 -31.59 -19.32 34.10
CA SER A 161 -30.15 -19.24 33.83
C SER A 161 -29.70 -18.06 32.95
N GLN A 162 -30.65 -17.22 32.51
CA GLN A 162 -30.46 -16.12 31.55
C GLN A 162 -30.86 -14.74 32.11
N ILE A 163 -31.41 -14.66 33.32
CA ILE A 163 -31.81 -13.37 33.92
C ILE A 163 -30.65 -12.62 34.59
N ASP A 164 -29.61 -13.32 35.06
CA ASP A 164 -28.46 -12.75 35.75
C ASP A 164 -27.18 -13.57 35.44
N ALA A 165 -26.00 -13.03 35.75
CA ALA A 165 -24.72 -13.73 35.66
C ALA A 165 -24.50 -14.67 36.86
N SER A 166 -25.13 -14.37 37.99
CA SER A 166 -25.08 -15.14 39.25
C SER A 166 -26.35 -15.97 39.47
N PHE A 167 -26.29 -17.01 40.31
CA PHE A 167 -27.44 -17.87 40.61
C PHE A 167 -28.32 -17.26 41.73
N THR A 168 -29.40 -16.57 41.36
CA THR A 168 -30.39 -16.07 42.32
C THR A 168 -31.23 -17.22 42.89
N ALA A 169 -31.13 -17.46 44.21
CA ALA A 169 -31.83 -18.57 44.87
C ALA A 169 -33.33 -18.32 45.12
N ASP A 170 -33.80 -17.07 45.08
CA ASP A 170 -35.19 -16.69 45.27
C ASP A 170 -35.79 -16.16 43.95
N PRO A 171 -36.79 -16.84 43.35
CA PRO A 171 -37.43 -16.42 42.10
C PRO A 171 -38.28 -15.13 42.20
N SER A 172 -38.56 -14.61 43.38
CA SER A 172 -39.42 -13.43 43.55
C SER A 172 -38.70 -12.10 43.31
N VAL A 173 -37.38 -12.04 43.53
CA VAL A 173 -36.58 -10.82 43.58
C VAL A 173 -36.69 -9.95 42.32
N HIS A 174 -36.75 -10.58 41.15
CA HIS A 174 -36.77 -9.89 39.86
C HIS A 174 -38.17 -9.46 39.40
N VAL A 175 -39.25 -9.89 40.08
CA VAL A 175 -40.63 -9.63 39.64
C VAL A 175 -41.00 -8.16 39.81
N GLY A 176 -41.62 -7.56 38.80
CA GLY A 176 -42.02 -6.16 38.76
C GLY A 176 -40.91 -5.19 38.32
N GLN A 177 -39.65 -5.64 38.22
CA GLN A 177 -38.52 -4.84 37.74
C GLN A 177 -38.49 -4.78 36.20
N THR A 178 -37.89 -3.71 35.67
CA THR A 178 -37.59 -3.56 34.23
C THR A 178 -36.09 -3.72 34.03
N TYR A 179 -35.69 -4.47 33.00
CA TYR A 179 -34.29 -4.58 32.59
C TYR A 179 -34.15 -4.52 31.07
N THR A 180 -32.94 -4.25 30.61
CA THR A 180 -32.49 -4.50 29.25
C THR A 180 -32.25 -5.99 29.04
N PHE A 181 -32.76 -6.53 27.93
CA PHE A 181 -32.53 -7.90 27.48
C PHE A 181 -32.12 -7.92 26.01
N ARG A 182 -31.50 -9.02 25.56
CA ARG A 182 -31.30 -9.33 24.14
C ARG A 182 -32.25 -10.45 23.73
N ILE A 183 -32.84 -10.37 22.54
CA ILE A 183 -33.66 -11.45 21.97
C ILE A 183 -32.71 -12.56 21.49
N ILE A 184 -32.90 -13.78 21.99
CA ILE A 184 -32.10 -14.97 21.62
C ILE A 184 -32.82 -15.80 20.56
N GLU A 185 -34.15 -15.83 20.60
CA GLU A 185 -34.96 -16.66 19.73
C GLU A 185 -36.32 -15.99 19.45
N CYS A 186 -36.77 -16.07 18.20
CA CYS A 186 -38.04 -15.53 17.73
C CYS A 186 -38.77 -16.66 16.98
N LYS A 187 -39.96 -17.04 17.44
CA LYS A 187 -40.75 -18.17 16.91
C LYS A 187 -42.14 -17.72 16.43
N GLU A 188 -42.59 -18.36 15.35
CA GLU A 188 -43.85 -18.07 14.63
C GLU A 188 -44.07 -16.57 14.36
N ASP A 189 -43.23 -15.95 13.53
CA ASP A 189 -43.32 -14.52 13.13
C ASP A 189 -43.51 -13.57 14.33
N GLY A 190 -42.72 -13.82 15.37
CA GLY A 190 -42.68 -13.02 16.59
C GLY A 190 -43.85 -13.25 17.55
N LYS A 191 -44.55 -14.40 17.51
CA LYS A 191 -45.53 -14.75 18.57
C LYS A 191 -44.85 -15.10 19.89
N GLU A 192 -43.81 -15.93 19.83
CA GLU A 192 -43.02 -16.36 20.98
C GLU A 192 -41.60 -15.77 20.91
N LEU A 193 -41.18 -15.09 21.97
CA LEU A 193 -39.90 -14.40 22.08
C LEU A 193 -39.14 -14.95 23.28
N VAL A 194 -37.91 -15.41 23.09
CA VAL A 194 -37.01 -15.83 24.18
C VAL A 194 -35.92 -14.78 24.35
N VAL A 195 -35.71 -14.31 25.58
CA VAL A 195 -34.81 -13.18 25.88
C VAL A 195 -33.81 -13.52 26.99
N SER A 196 -32.62 -12.91 26.94
CA SER A 196 -31.56 -13.03 27.96
C SER A 196 -31.03 -11.66 28.38
N ARG A 197 -30.92 -11.44 29.69
CA ARG A 197 -30.19 -10.32 30.28
C ARG A 197 -28.72 -10.68 30.48
N ARG A 198 -28.42 -11.96 30.74
CA ARG A 198 -27.06 -12.47 30.87
C ARG A 198 -26.21 -12.27 29.62
N ALA A 199 -26.78 -12.46 28.42
CA ALA A 199 -26.06 -12.23 27.17
C ALA A 199 -25.57 -10.77 27.05
N PHE A 200 -26.46 -9.82 27.34
CA PHE A 200 -26.15 -8.38 27.38
C PHE A 200 -25.07 -8.05 28.42
N LEU A 201 -25.22 -8.54 29.66
CA LEU A 201 -24.22 -8.34 30.72
C LEU A 201 -22.84 -8.87 30.34
N GLN A 202 -22.77 -10.02 29.65
CA GLN A 202 -21.49 -10.63 29.24
C GLN A 202 -20.78 -9.85 28.11
N GLU A 203 -21.51 -9.07 27.32
CA GLU A 203 -20.93 -8.15 26.33
C GLU A 203 -20.45 -6.87 27.00
N GLU A 204 -21.25 -6.30 27.91
CA GLU A 204 -20.89 -5.12 28.72
C GLU A 204 -19.64 -5.37 29.61
N GLU A 205 -19.49 -6.59 30.15
CA GLU A 205 -18.29 -7.05 30.86
C GLU A 205 -17.07 -7.23 29.93
N ALA A 206 -17.29 -7.70 28.69
CA ALA A 206 -16.21 -7.93 27.73
C ALA A 206 -15.64 -6.62 27.15
N GLU A 207 -16.48 -5.63 26.91
CA GLU A 207 -16.07 -4.29 26.45
C GLU A 207 -15.21 -3.58 27.51
N LYS A 208 -15.67 -3.56 28.77
CA LYS A 208 -14.90 -3.01 29.90
C LYS A 208 -13.58 -3.75 30.11
N ALA A 209 -13.55 -5.08 29.90
CA ALA A 209 -12.31 -5.86 29.95
C ALA A 209 -11.32 -5.50 28.83
N GLU A 210 -11.82 -5.14 27.64
CA GLU A 210 -11.01 -4.62 26.53
C GLU A 210 -10.48 -3.20 26.79
N GLU A 211 -11.28 -2.32 27.39
CA GLU A 211 -10.84 -0.98 27.82
C GLU A 211 -9.75 -1.05 28.89
N ILE A 212 -9.97 -1.81 29.96
CA ILE A 212 -8.97 -2.01 31.02
C ILE A 212 -7.69 -2.61 30.44
N ARG A 213 -7.79 -3.58 29.52
CA ARG A 213 -6.62 -4.16 28.82
C ARG A 213 -5.83 -3.10 28.03
N LYS A 214 -6.50 -2.14 27.39
CA LYS A 214 -5.85 -1.02 26.66
C LYS A 214 -5.21 -0.01 27.62
N ALA A 215 -5.73 0.14 28.84
CA ALA A 215 -5.16 1.00 29.87
C ALA A 215 -3.93 0.40 30.58
N VAL A 216 -3.70 -0.92 30.51
CA VAL A 216 -2.50 -1.58 31.09
C VAL A 216 -1.28 -1.36 30.18
N VAL A 217 -0.66 -0.18 30.31
CA VAL A 217 0.64 0.14 29.71
C VAL A 217 1.74 0.27 30.78
N PRO A 218 3.03 0.00 30.47
CA PRO A 218 4.12 0.17 31.43
C PRO A 218 4.20 1.61 31.95
N GLY A 219 3.97 1.80 33.25
CA GLY A 219 3.90 3.11 33.91
C GLY A 219 2.48 3.61 34.23
N ALA A 220 1.43 2.91 33.78
CA ALA A 220 0.06 3.21 34.20
C ALA A 220 -0.15 2.93 35.70
N VAL A 221 -0.87 3.83 36.38
CA VAL A 221 -1.30 3.66 37.78
C VAL A 221 -2.76 3.20 37.76
N LEU A 222 -3.01 1.97 38.22
CA LEU A 222 -4.34 1.35 38.22
C LEU A 222 -4.73 0.90 39.62
N SER A 223 -5.98 1.18 40.01
CA SER A 223 -6.57 0.72 41.26
C SER A 223 -7.09 -0.71 41.11
N GLY A 224 -6.76 -1.59 42.05
CA GLY A 224 -7.23 -2.98 42.06
C GLY A 224 -7.19 -3.61 43.45
N ARG A 225 -7.86 -4.76 43.60
CA ARG A 225 -7.94 -5.51 44.85
C ARG A 225 -6.86 -6.59 44.86
N VAL A 226 -6.03 -6.63 45.90
CA VAL A 226 -5.08 -7.75 46.08
C VAL A 226 -5.87 -9.05 46.31
N ALA A 227 -5.80 -9.97 45.35
CA ALA A 227 -6.50 -11.26 45.37
C ALA A 227 -5.69 -12.34 46.08
N SER A 228 -4.35 -12.32 45.97
CA SER A 228 -3.45 -13.12 46.80
C SER A 228 -2.05 -12.52 46.86
N VAL A 229 -1.25 -12.91 47.86
CA VAL A 229 0.16 -12.53 47.99
C VAL A 229 1.01 -13.79 48.09
N MET A 230 1.97 -13.93 47.18
CA MET A 230 2.94 -15.03 47.14
C MET A 230 4.35 -14.48 47.39
N ALA A 231 5.30 -15.36 47.73
CA ALA A 231 6.69 -14.98 48.02
C ALA A 231 7.45 -14.31 46.85
N TYR A 232 6.88 -14.31 45.64
CA TYR A 232 7.42 -13.70 44.43
C TYR A 232 6.54 -12.56 43.85
N GLY A 233 5.44 -12.18 44.51
CA GLY A 233 4.58 -11.09 44.05
C GLY A 233 3.15 -11.13 44.59
N ALA A 234 2.46 -9.99 44.52
CA ALA A 234 1.03 -9.87 44.78
C ALA A 234 0.24 -9.99 43.47
N PHE A 235 -0.79 -10.83 43.45
CA PHE A 235 -1.76 -10.91 42.37
C PHE A 235 -2.88 -9.90 42.66
N VAL A 236 -3.05 -8.94 41.75
CA VAL A 236 -4.06 -7.87 41.88
C VAL A 236 -5.16 -8.10 40.84
N ASP A 237 -6.39 -8.24 41.33
CA ASP A 237 -7.60 -8.22 40.51
C ASP A 237 -7.95 -6.77 40.17
N LEU A 238 -8.06 -6.48 38.86
CA LEU A 238 -8.42 -5.17 38.31
C LEU A 238 -9.94 -5.06 38.03
N GLY A 239 -10.75 -5.98 38.54
CA GLY A 239 -12.19 -6.08 38.27
C GLY A 239 -12.52 -7.00 37.08
N LEU A 240 -11.61 -7.91 36.71
CA LEU A 240 -11.76 -8.76 35.52
C LEU A 240 -12.22 -10.16 35.93
N VAL A 241 -13.55 -10.37 35.96
CA VAL A 241 -14.15 -11.66 36.34
C VAL A 241 -13.69 -12.76 35.37
N ALA A 242 -12.88 -13.68 35.89
CA ALA A 242 -12.24 -14.71 35.06
C ALA A 242 -13.21 -15.82 34.63
N ARG A 243 -13.02 -16.34 33.40
CA ARG A 243 -13.62 -17.62 32.99
C ARG A 243 -13.09 -18.74 33.90
N GLY A 244 -13.99 -19.53 34.48
CA GLY A 244 -13.62 -20.64 35.34
C GLY A 244 -13.18 -21.87 34.58
N GLU A 245 -11.87 -22.06 34.42
CA GLU A 245 -11.25 -23.39 34.23
C GLU A 245 -10.29 -23.67 35.39
N SER A 246 -10.42 -24.84 36.02
CA SER A 246 -9.73 -25.18 37.27
C SER A 246 -8.35 -25.78 37.03
N LEU A 247 -7.31 -24.93 37.12
CA LEU A 247 -5.92 -25.40 37.25
C LEU A 247 -5.70 -26.08 38.61
N GLY A 248 -5.88 -27.40 38.65
CA GLY A 248 -5.66 -28.23 39.83
C GLY A 248 -4.20 -28.28 40.26
N ALA A 249 -3.90 -27.81 41.48
CA ALA A 249 -2.56 -27.87 42.05
C ALA A 249 -2.21 -29.27 42.58
N GLY A 250 -1.13 -29.87 42.06
CA GLY A 250 -0.55 -31.12 42.57
C GLY A 250 0.74 -30.87 43.36
N PRO A 251 0.86 -31.30 44.63
CA PRO A 251 2.07 -31.09 45.43
C PRO A 251 3.18 -32.11 45.10
N ALA A 252 4.43 -31.66 45.13
CA ALA A 252 5.59 -32.49 44.79
C ALA A 252 5.97 -33.51 45.89
N ARG A 253 6.55 -34.65 45.47
CA ARG A 253 7.40 -35.50 46.32
C ARG A 253 8.68 -35.90 45.59
N ARG A 254 9.78 -35.98 46.35
CA ARG A 254 11.10 -36.47 45.89
C ARG A 254 11.19 -37.99 46.03
N ARG A 255 11.88 -38.69 45.12
CA ARG A 255 13.19 -39.34 45.37
C ARG A 255 13.61 -40.36 44.28
N ASP A 256 14.90 -40.29 43.97
CA ASP A 256 15.90 -41.38 43.83
C ASP A 256 15.70 -42.55 42.85
N HIS A 257 16.74 -42.73 42.01
CA HIS A 257 17.35 -43.96 41.49
C HIS A 257 16.50 -45.22 41.18
N GLY A 258 16.53 -45.68 39.92
CA GLY A 258 16.06 -47.03 39.55
C GLY A 258 16.51 -47.47 38.15
N GLN A 259 17.36 -48.48 38.08
CA GLN A 259 17.99 -49.02 36.87
C GLN A 259 17.01 -49.66 35.86
N GLY A 260 17.21 -49.39 34.57
CA GLY A 260 17.39 -50.46 33.59
C GLY A 260 16.20 -50.93 32.71
N PRO A 261 16.46 -51.80 31.71
CA PRO A 261 15.57 -52.03 30.55
C PRO A 261 15.41 -53.55 30.22
N PRO A 262 15.08 -53.98 28.97
CA PRO A 262 13.97 -53.62 28.05
C PRO A 262 13.13 -54.88 27.70
N ARG A 263 12.34 -54.79 26.60
CA ARG A 263 11.59 -55.87 25.88
C ARG A 263 10.22 -56.23 26.50
N GLY A 264 9.19 -56.64 25.75
CA GLY A 264 8.99 -56.53 24.29
C GLY A 264 8.24 -57.69 23.60
N ARG A 265 7.40 -57.37 22.61
CA ARG A 265 6.69 -58.23 21.62
C ARG A 265 5.54 -59.14 22.11
N ARG A 266 4.59 -59.36 21.17
CA ARG A 266 3.46 -60.34 21.18
C ARG A 266 2.32 -59.98 22.15
N ARG A 267 1.04 -60.28 21.88
CA ARG A 267 0.30 -60.75 20.67
C ARG A 267 -1.19 -60.32 20.83
N GLU A 268 -2.09 -60.35 19.84
CA GLU A 268 -2.84 -61.51 19.28
C GLU A 268 -3.26 -62.56 20.35
N GLU A 269 -4.38 -63.29 20.27
CA GLU A 269 -5.63 -63.16 19.50
C GLU A 269 -6.73 -62.63 20.52
N ASP A 270 -8.07 -62.81 20.55
CA ASP A 270 -9.20 -63.25 19.70
C ASP A 270 -10.56 -62.78 20.36
N LEU A 271 -11.73 -63.00 19.70
CA LEU A 271 -13.13 -63.11 20.23
C LEU A 271 -13.89 -61.86 20.79
N ALA A 272 -15.23 -61.75 20.75
CA ALA A 272 -16.29 -62.34 19.89
C ALA A 272 -17.70 -61.77 20.20
N ARG A 273 -18.63 -61.83 19.21
CA ARG A 273 -20.12 -61.90 19.35
C ARG A 273 -20.85 -60.68 20.00
N SER A 274 -22.16 -60.47 19.86
CA SER A 274 -23.19 -60.93 18.87
C SER A 274 -24.52 -60.17 19.08
N GLU A 275 -25.28 -59.92 18.01
CA GLU A 275 -26.78 -59.85 18.01
C GLU A 275 -27.43 -58.71 18.87
N THR A 276 -28.72 -58.34 18.80
CA THR A 276 -29.91 -58.69 17.96
C THR A 276 -30.80 -57.42 17.91
N ALA A 277 -31.23 -56.90 16.77
CA ALA A 277 -32.46 -57.25 16.00
C ALA A 277 -33.79 -56.60 16.47
N ALA A 278 -34.37 -55.75 15.60
CA ALA A 278 -35.81 -55.45 15.41
C ALA A 278 -35.94 -54.32 14.35
N GLY A 279 -36.87 -54.30 13.39
CA GLY A 279 -37.88 -55.30 12.99
C GLY A 279 -38.99 -54.66 12.13
N ARG A 280 -39.58 -55.40 11.17
CA ARG A 280 -40.53 -54.97 10.11
C ARG A 280 -39.86 -54.15 9.00
N SER A 281 -39.78 -54.56 7.72
CA SER A 281 -40.49 -55.56 6.88
C SER A 281 -41.91 -55.22 6.43
N LEU A 282 -42.01 -55.00 5.10
CA LEU A 282 -43.04 -55.39 4.11
C LEU A 282 -42.56 -54.73 2.78
N VAL A 283 -42.29 -55.32 1.62
CA VAL A 283 -42.33 -56.67 0.97
C VAL A 283 -42.76 -56.38 -0.49
N ASP A 284 -41.96 -56.87 -1.45
CA ASP A 284 -42.20 -57.11 -2.90
C ASP A 284 -42.98 -56.11 -3.81
N GLY A 285 -42.69 -56.04 -5.12
CA GLY A 285 -41.61 -56.72 -5.87
C GLY A 285 -41.88 -56.81 -7.39
N GLY A 286 -40.81 -56.85 -8.19
CA GLY A 286 -40.84 -57.02 -9.66
C GLY A 286 -41.31 -55.79 -10.47
N GLY A 287 -40.92 -55.61 -11.74
CA GLY A 287 -39.90 -56.31 -12.52
C GLY A 287 -40.08 -56.10 -14.05
N GLU A 288 -38.99 -55.77 -14.76
CA GLU A 288 -38.84 -55.91 -16.24
C GLU A 288 -39.80 -55.06 -17.14
N VAL A 289 -39.59 -54.78 -18.45
CA VAL A 289 -38.42 -54.81 -19.37
C VAL A 289 -38.68 -53.86 -20.58
N GLN A 290 -37.61 -53.23 -21.13
CA GLN A 290 -37.45 -52.63 -22.49
C GLN A 290 -38.53 -51.70 -23.15
N GLY A 291 -38.09 -50.64 -23.84
CA GLY A 291 -38.92 -49.98 -24.89
C GLY A 291 -38.59 -48.53 -25.30
N ARG A 292 -38.22 -48.33 -26.57
CA ARG A 292 -38.27 -47.07 -27.38
C ARG A 292 -38.93 -47.45 -28.75
N PRO A 293 -39.28 -46.56 -29.72
CA PRO A 293 -39.08 -45.09 -29.85
C PRO A 293 -40.26 -44.25 -30.44
N GLY A 294 -40.12 -42.91 -30.44
CA GLY A 294 -40.81 -41.96 -31.38
C GLY A 294 -42.31 -41.66 -31.13
N ALA A 295 -42.99 -40.75 -31.85
CA ALA A 295 -42.60 -39.57 -32.66
C ALA A 295 -43.86 -38.72 -33.05
N ASP A 296 -43.70 -37.44 -33.43
CA ASP A 296 -44.68 -36.50 -34.07
C ASP A 296 -45.98 -36.12 -33.30
N GLY A 297 -46.67 -34.98 -33.54
CA GLY A 297 -46.38 -33.78 -34.36
C GLY A 297 -47.64 -32.93 -34.73
N LYS A 298 -47.44 -31.74 -35.37
CA LYS A 298 -48.44 -30.77 -35.97
C LYS A 298 -49.12 -29.78 -34.98
N SER A 299 -49.58 -28.56 -35.34
CA SER A 299 -49.59 -27.69 -36.57
C SER A 299 -49.87 -26.20 -36.16
N HIS A 300 -49.23 -25.14 -36.70
CA HIS A 300 -49.47 -24.38 -37.98
C HIS A 300 -50.84 -23.63 -38.09
N PRO A 301 -50.98 -22.50 -38.84
CA PRO A 301 -50.28 -22.12 -40.11
C PRO A 301 -49.93 -20.63 -40.41
N GLY A 302 -49.18 -20.39 -41.52
CA GLY A 302 -49.36 -19.25 -42.47
C GLY A 302 -48.32 -18.09 -42.52
N CYS A 303 -48.32 -17.16 -43.51
CA CYS A 303 -48.66 -17.30 -44.95
C CYS A 303 -48.19 -16.14 -45.91
N ARG A 304 -47.09 -16.33 -46.66
CA ARG A 304 -46.80 -15.89 -48.08
C ARG A 304 -46.67 -14.41 -48.56
N LEU A 305 -45.97 -14.29 -49.71
CA LEU A 305 -45.95 -13.26 -50.81
C LEU A 305 -45.15 -11.94 -50.64
N ARG A 306 -44.88 -11.11 -51.69
CA ARG A 306 -44.23 -11.32 -53.03
C ARG A 306 -44.04 -9.98 -53.78
N ARG A 307 -42.81 -9.66 -54.25
CA ARG A 307 -42.39 -8.76 -55.38
C ARG A 307 -43.10 -7.40 -55.67
N LEU A 308 -42.22 -6.38 -55.86
CA LEU A 308 -42.15 -5.36 -56.95
C LEU A 308 -42.83 -3.96 -56.85
N ARG A 309 -42.13 -3.01 -57.49
CA ARG A 309 -42.43 -1.60 -57.87
C ARG A 309 -42.25 -0.49 -56.80
N ARG A 310 -42.06 0.81 -57.14
CA ARG A 310 -41.08 1.53 -58.03
C ARG A 310 -41.50 3.02 -58.17
N ALA A 311 -40.74 3.96 -57.61
CA ALA A 311 -40.77 5.41 -57.92
C ALA A 311 -39.48 6.10 -57.38
N GLY A 312 -38.94 7.19 -57.97
CA GLY A 312 -39.41 7.81 -59.22
C GLY A 312 -38.84 9.17 -59.70
N ALA A 313 -37.60 9.59 -59.39
CA ALA A 313 -36.85 10.71 -60.02
C ALA A 313 -35.39 10.69 -59.49
N GLY A 314 -34.30 11.15 -60.13
CA GLY A 314 -34.03 11.87 -61.40
C GLY A 314 -32.90 12.91 -61.13
N ASP A 315 -31.90 13.22 -61.98
CA ASP A 315 -31.50 12.80 -63.35
C ASP A 315 -30.01 13.20 -63.61
N ARG A 316 -29.41 12.82 -64.76
CA ARG A 316 -28.05 13.17 -65.29
C ARG A 316 -26.85 12.45 -64.60
N GLY A 317 -25.76 12.09 -65.30
CA GLY A 317 -25.55 12.00 -66.76
C GLY A 317 -24.06 11.81 -67.19
N LEU A 318 -23.82 10.88 -68.13
CA LEU A 318 -22.65 10.75 -69.05
C LEU A 318 -21.23 10.42 -68.51
N GLY A 319 -20.51 9.56 -69.25
CA GLY A 319 -19.08 9.78 -69.56
C GLY A 319 -18.01 8.85 -68.97
N ALA A 320 -17.72 7.74 -69.66
CA ALA A 320 -16.40 7.05 -69.66
C ALA A 320 -15.71 7.33 -71.04
N PRO A 321 -14.63 6.66 -71.54
CA PRO A 321 -13.90 5.47 -71.07
C PRO A 321 -12.35 5.47 -71.38
N VAL A 322 -11.72 4.27 -71.49
CA VAL A 322 -10.46 3.95 -72.26
C VAL A 322 -9.11 4.22 -71.54
N HIS A 323 -8.00 3.44 -71.64
CA HIS A 323 -7.63 2.31 -72.53
C HIS A 323 -6.98 1.10 -71.78
N VAL A 324 -6.98 -0.08 -72.42
CA VAL A 324 -6.26 -1.33 -72.03
C VAL A 324 -5.05 -1.61 -72.95
N ARG A 325 -3.99 -2.29 -72.43
CA ARG A 325 -3.02 -3.26 -73.05
C ARG A 325 -1.79 -3.46 -72.11
N THR A 326 -1.02 -4.57 -72.01
CA THR A 326 -0.98 -5.90 -72.67
C THR A 326 -0.27 -6.98 -71.77
N HIS A 327 -0.16 -8.23 -72.28
CA HIS A 327 0.68 -9.37 -71.84
C HIS A 327 2.12 -9.04 -71.32
N GLY A 328 2.86 -9.93 -70.61
CA GLY A 328 2.54 -11.28 -70.10
C GLY A 328 3.79 -12.14 -69.78
N GLU A 329 3.56 -13.33 -69.20
CA GLU A 329 4.44 -14.52 -69.01
C GLU A 329 5.87 -14.47 -68.39
N LYS A 330 6.05 -15.37 -67.40
CA LYS A 330 7.17 -16.32 -67.13
C LYS A 330 8.62 -15.94 -67.52
N GLY A 331 9.55 -16.04 -66.55
CA GLY A 331 11.00 -16.18 -66.77
C GLY A 331 11.72 -16.78 -65.55
N ARG A 332 12.84 -17.51 -65.74
CA ARG A 332 13.60 -18.22 -64.68
C ARG A 332 15.11 -18.16 -64.95
N MET A 333 15.91 -18.35 -63.89
CA MET A 333 17.34 -18.74 -63.86
C MET A 333 18.44 -17.70 -64.15
N GLU A 334 19.35 -17.58 -63.17
CA GLU A 334 20.83 -17.69 -63.20
C GLU A 334 21.67 -17.10 -64.36
N GLY A 335 22.86 -16.54 -64.05
CA GLY A 335 23.90 -16.35 -65.08
C GLY A 335 25.15 -15.49 -64.75
N ARG A 336 26.08 -15.99 -63.94
CA ARG A 336 27.41 -15.38 -63.61
C ARG A 336 28.21 -14.77 -64.79
N ARG A 337 28.93 -13.66 -64.53
CA ARG A 337 30.34 -13.31 -64.90
C ARG A 337 30.65 -11.86 -64.41
N SER A 338 31.86 -11.38 -64.15
CA SER A 338 33.17 -11.89 -63.64
C SER A 338 34.07 -10.64 -63.34
N THR A 339 35.37 -10.59 -62.97
CA THR A 339 36.53 -11.53 -62.92
C THR A 339 37.69 -10.90 -62.09
N ARG A 340 38.58 -11.72 -61.47
CA ARG A 340 40.00 -11.39 -61.06
C ARG A 340 40.24 -10.32 -59.94
N ARG A 341 41.44 -10.19 -59.33
CA ARG A 341 42.46 -11.14 -58.78
C ARG A 341 43.47 -10.37 -57.86
N ARG A 342 44.28 -11.06 -57.03
CA ARG A 342 45.33 -10.50 -56.12
C ARG A 342 46.57 -9.92 -56.85
N GLY A 343 47.31 -8.99 -56.24
CA GLY A 343 48.65 -8.50 -56.66
C GLY A 343 49.42 -7.71 -55.55
N ARG A 344 50.77 -7.67 -55.58
CA ARG A 344 51.68 -7.14 -54.52
C ARG A 344 52.54 -5.92 -54.95
N GLY A 345 53.02 -5.13 -53.98
CA GLY A 345 54.24 -4.26 -54.06
C GLY A 345 53.98 -2.74 -54.17
N ARG A 346 54.89 -1.82 -53.78
CA ARG A 346 56.22 -1.92 -53.11
C ARG A 346 56.63 -0.55 -52.47
N ASP A 347 57.59 -0.57 -51.54
CA ASP A 347 58.32 0.55 -50.85
C ASP A 347 59.15 1.48 -51.80
N PRO A 348 59.84 2.61 -51.40
CA PRO A 348 60.53 2.83 -50.10
C PRO A 348 60.79 4.28 -49.53
N HIS A 349 61.65 4.33 -48.48
CA HIS A 349 62.30 5.46 -47.74
C HIS A 349 61.58 6.01 -46.48
N ALA A 350 62.23 6.29 -45.34
CA ALA A 350 63.57 5.92 -44.81
C ALA A 350 63.60 5.98 -43.24
N ARG A 351 64.71 5.56 -42.61
CA ARG A 351 64.97 5.38 -41.14
C ARG A 351 66.12 6.30 -40.64
N PRO A 352 66.61 6.29 -39.37
CA PRO A 352 66.36 5.44 -38.16
C PRO A 352 65.89 6.22 -36.90
N GLY A 353 65.65 5.65 -35.70
CA GLY A 353 65.75 4.28 -35.14
C GLY A 353 65.01 4.20 -33.77
N THR A 354 65.21 3.26 -32.82
CA THR A 354 66.10 2.07 -32.74
C THR A 354 65.52 1.02 -31.73
N GLU A 355 66.35 0.28 -30.97
CA GLU A 355 66.06 -0.90 -30.11
C GLU A 355 65.95 -0.57 -28.58
N ALA A 356 65.23 -1.29 -27.69
CA ALA A 356 65.04 -2.73 -27.35
C ALA A 356 66.08 -3.27 -26.31
N ASP A 357 65.90 -4.33 -25.50
CA ASP A 357 64.83 -5.35 -25.33
C ASP A 357 64.80 -5.95 -23.88
N ARG A 358 63.67 -6.59 -23.51
CA ARG A 358 63.45 -7.74 -22.57
C ARG A 358 64.29 -8.07 -21.29
N ARG A 359 63.51 -8.56 -20.28
CA ARG A 359 63.63 -9.80 -19.43
C ARG A 359 64.04 -9.73 -17.93
N ARG A 360 63.09 -10.23 -17.11
CA ARG A 360 63.18 -11.21 -15.98
C ARG A 360 64.26 -11.07 -14.88
N GLY A 361 63.79 -11.04 -13.64
CA GLY A 361 64.49 -11.43 -12.40
C GLY A 361 64.35 -10.37 -11.29
N ALA A 362 64.47 -10.63 -9.98
CA ALA A 362 64.09 -11.73 -9.08
C ALA A 362 64.88 -11.56 -7.76
N GLY A 363 64.20 -11.52 -6.61
CA GLY A 363 64.80 -11.82 -5.28
C GLY A 363 65.39 -10.67 -4.45
N GLY A 364 65.02 -10.64 -3.15
CA GLY A 364 65.71 -9.95 -2.06
C GLY A 364 65.47 -8.42 -1.92
N GLY A 365 65.62 -7.82 -0.72
CA GLY A 365 65.73 -8.44 0.60
C GLY A 365 66.49 -7.63 1.67
N LEU A 366 65.84 -7.42 2.83
CA LEU A 366 66.40 -7.17 4.18
C LEU A 366 67.13 -5.85 4.55
N ARG A 367 66.91 -5.50 5.84
CA ARG A 367 67.53 -4.47 6.72
C ARG A 367 66.84 -3.10 6.74
N GLU A 368 66.29 -2.59 7.85
CA GLU A 368 66.62 -2.65 9.31
C GLU A 368 67.91 -1.93 9.75
N SER A 369 67.75 -0.65 10.15
CA SER A 369 68.36 0.03 11.30
C SER A 369 67.64 1.38 11.47
N ARG A 370 66.94 1.74 12.57
CA ARG A 370 67.41 1.95 13.96
C ARG A 370 68.63 2.91 14.01
N GLY A 371 68.60 4.08 14.66
CA GLY A 371 67.54 4.77 15.41
C GLY A 371 68.16 5.73 16.47
N ARG A 372 67.32 6.43 17.26
CA ARG A 372 67.68 7.46 18.27
C ARG A 372 68.12 8.80 17.62
N GLY A 373 67.96 10.01 18.19
CA GLY A 373 67.58 10.42 19.55
C GLY A 373 68.78 11.05 20.29
N CYS A 374 68.71 12.10 21.12
CA CYS A 374 67.61 12.92 21.65
C CYS A 374 68.16 14.29 22.18
N GLN A 375 67.31 15.31 22.40
CA GLN A 375 67.55 16.52 23.24
C GLN A 375 68.70 17.46 22.75
N GLY A 376 68.87 18.71 23.23
CA GLY A 376 67.99 19.60 24.02
C GLY A 376 68.74 20.78 24.68
N ARG A 377 68.02 21.90 24.95
CA ARG A 377 68.37 23.08 25.81
C ARG A 377 69.29 24.22 25.31
N ASP A 378 68.73 25.42 25.42
CA ASP A 378 69.19 26.63 26.14
C ASP A 378 70.60 27.21 25.96
N SER A 379 70.67 28.49 25.54
CA SER A 379 71.13 29.61 26.40
C SER A 379 71.03 30.97 25.68
N ALA A 380 71.10 32.09 26.42
CA ALA A 380 70.85 33.44 25.91
C ALA A 380 71.97 34.43 26.26
N ARG A 381 72.09 35.55 25.51
CA ARG A 381 72.81 36.77 25.93
C ARG A 381 72.39 38.03 25.15
N SER A 382 72.46 39.16 25.84
CA SER A 382 72.39 40.57 25.37
C SER A 382 73.58 41.31 26.06
N PRO A 383 73.73 42.65 26.13
CA PRO A 383 72.96 43.80 25.57
C PRO A 383 73.86 44.91 24.94
N THR A 384 73.30 46.10 24.60
CA THR A 384 73.84 47.46 24.93
C THR A 384 72.88 48.61 24.54
N HIS A 385 73.17 49.84 25.04
CA HIS A 385 72.49 51.16 24.93
C HIS A 385 72.12 51.65 23.50
N GLY A 386 71.35 52.75 23.26
CA GLY A 386 70.95 53.88 24.13
C GLY A 386 69.76 54.73 23.58
N PRO A 387 69.51 55.97 24.07
CA PRO A 387 68.15 56.57 24.13
C PRO A 387 67.79 57.66 23.09
N GLY A 388 66.48 57.89 22.86
CA GLY A 388 65.96 59.05 22.12
C GLY A 388 64.42 59.10 21.96
N ALA A 389 63.80 60.26 22.22
CA ALA A 389 62.36 60.54 22.32
C ALA A 389 61.45 60.24 21.10
N GLY A 390 60.12 60.12 21.31
CA GLY A 390 59.10 60.20 20.23
C GLY A 390 57.72 59.60 20.58
N ARG A 391 56.68 60.44 20.73
CA ARG A 391 55.29 59.99 21.04
C ARG A 391 54.63 59.30 19.83
N GLY A 392 53.93 58.18 20.02
CA GLY A 392 53.21 57.53 18.91
C GLY A 392 52.45 56.23 19.21
N VAL A 393 51.72 56.12 20.33
CA VAL A 393 51.02 54.87 20.70
C VAL A 393 49.79 54.61 19.81
N ARG A 394 49.97 53.86 18.71
CA ARG A 394 48.88 53.10 18.11
C ARG A 394 48.72 51.79 18.89
N LEU A 395 47.57 51.59 19.53
CA LEU A 395 47.19 50.31 20.11
C LEU A 395 46.87 49.30 18.99
N ALA A 396 47.92 48.65 18.48
CA ALA A 396 47.77 47.48 17.64
C ALA A 396 47.11 46.36 18.46
N ARG A 397 45.80 46.13 18.24
CA ARG A 397 45.10 44.97 18.79
C ARG A 397 45.85 43.71 18.34
N ARG A 398 46.51 43.02 19.28
CA ARG A 398 46.98 41.65 19.06
C ARG A 398 45.75 40.78 18.81
N GLN A 399 45.48 40.48 17.55
CA GLN A 399 44.67 39.32 17.20
C GLN A 399 45.46 38.10 17.68
N ALA A 400 44.95 37.42 18.71
CA ALA A 400 45.39 36.06 18.97
C ALA A 400 45.01 35.20 17.76
N PRO A 401 45.84 34.23 17.35
CA PRO A 401 45.44 33.26 16.34
C PRO A 401 44.34 32.38 16.95
N CYS A 402 43.08 32.73 16.68
CA CYS A 402 41.94 31.92 17.05
C CYS A 402 41.89 30.68 16.14
N GLY A 403 42.76 29.72 16.46
CA GLY A 403 42.94 28.46 15.74
C GLY A 403 41.84 27.42 16.02
N ASP A 404 40.67 27.86 16.45
CA ASP A 404 39.49 27.00 16.59
C ASP A 404 38.87 26.80 15.20
N THR A 405 39.41 25.84 14.45
CA THR A 405 38.63 25.17 13.42
C THR A 405 37.51 24.40 14.12
N ALA A 406 36.39 25.09 14.35
CA ALA A 406 35.18 24.48 14.85
C ALA A 406 34.80 23.33 13.91
N ILE A 407 34.98 22.10 14.37
CA ILE A 407 34.35 20.95 13.73
C ILE A 407 32.86 21.15 13.96
N GLU A 408 32.18 21.65 12.93
CA GLU A 408 30.73 21.78 12.90
C GLU A 408 30.15 20.37 13.04
N LYS A 409 29.85 20.02 14.30
CA LYS A 409 29.37 18.71 14.69
C LYS A 409 28.02 18.55 14.02
N ILE A 410 27.93 17.68 13.01
CA ILE A 410 26.68 17.47 12.26
C ILE A 410 25.62 16.95 13.23
N LEU A 411 24.78 17.87 13.70
CA LEU A 411 23.70 17.60 14.64
C LEU A 411 22.49 17.09 13.87
N ILE A 412 21.73 16.20 14.51
CA ILE A 412 20.45 15.74 13.98
C ILE A 412 19.46 16.89 14.05
N SER A 413 18.92 17.26 12.89
CA SER A 413 17.93 18.31 12.72
C SER A 413 16.54 17.75 13.05
N ALA A 414 15.85 18.39 14.00
CA ALA A 414 14.49 18.01 14.34
C ALA A 414 13.54 18.20 13.15
N ALA A 415 13.75 19.25 12.33
CA ALA A 415 12.95 19.52 11.14
C ALA A 415 13.16 18.46 10.06
N ASP A 416 14.41 18.10 9.76
CA ASP A 416 14.72 17.06 8.77
C ASP A 416 14.24 15.69 9.23
N THR A 417 14.40 15.38 10.52
CA THR A 417 13.91 14.13 11.12
C THR A 417 12.38 14.05 11.05
N SER A 418 11.68 15.15 11.33
CA SER A 418 10.21 15.22 11.24
C SER A 418 9.73 15.04 9.80
N TRP A 419 10.37 15.72 8.83
CA TRP A 419 10.07 15.55 7.41
C TRP A 419 10.32 14.12 6.95
N MET A 420 11.45 13.51 7.33
CA MET A 420 11.80 12.16 6.89
C MET A 420 10.97 11.07 7.55
N LEU A 421 10.45 11.28 8.78
CA LEU A 421 9.43 10.40 9.38
C LEU A 421 8.13 10.42 8.56
N VAL A 422 7.62 11.62 8.24
CA VAL A 422 6.41 11.79 7.41
C VAL A 422 6.63 11.22 6.01
N ALA A 423 7.76 11.52 5.37
CA ALA A 423 8.10 11.01 4.04
C ALA A 423 8.21 9.47 4.02
N THR A 424 8.75 8.85 5.07
CA THR A 424 8.79 7.39 5.21
C THR A 424 7.38 6.79 5.30
N ALA A 425 6.49 7.39 6.09
CA ALA A 425 5.10 6.94 6.20
C ALA A 425 4.33 7.09 4.86
N LEU A 426 4.54 8.21 4.15
CA LEU A 426 3.96 8.48 2.84
C LEU A 426 4.40 7.46 1.78
N VAL A 427 5.68 7.06 1.73
CA VAL A 427 6.13 6.02 0.79
C VAL A 427 5.65 4.63 1.21
N LEU A 428 5.60 4.32 2.51
CA LEU A 428 5.06 3.05 2.99
C LEU A 428 3.60 2.87 2.56
N LEU A 429 2.78 3.93 2.66
CA LEU A 429 1.39 4.00 2.19
C LEU A 429 1.24 3.74 0.68
N MET A 430 2.27 3.96 -0.14
CA MET A 430 2.21 3.65 -1.57
C MET A 430 2.02 2.14 -1.84
N THR A 431 2.40 1.26 -0.92
CA THR A 431 2.26 -0.20 -1.13
C THR A 431 0.81 -0.68 -0.94
N PRO A 432 0.07 -0.27 0.12
CA PRO A 432 -1.39 -0.37 0.15
C PRO A 432 -2.09 0.38 -1.00
N ALA A 433 -1.63 1.57 -1.39
CA ALA A 433 -2.19 2.30 -2.53
C ALA A 433 -2.07 1.50 -3.85
N LEU A 434 -0.92 0.85 -4.06
CA LEU A 434 -0.69 -0.06 -5.18
C LEU A 434 -1.61 -1.29 -5.11
N ALA A 435 -1.88 -1.82 -3.91
CA ALA A 435 -2.85 -2.89 -3.71
C ALA A 435 -4.23 -2.51 -4.24
N PHE A 436 -4.74 -1.32 -3.91
CA PHE A 436 -6.01 -0.81 -4.47
C PHE A 436 -5.92 -0.54 -5.98
N PHE A 437 -4.83 0.06 -6.46
CA PHE A 437 -4.65 0.37 -7.89
C PHE A 437 -4.65 -0.89 -8.76
N TYR A 438 -3.82 -1.89 -8.43
CA TYR A 438 -3.75 -3.15 -9.15
C TYR A 438 -4.96 -4.06 -8.88
N GLY A 439 -5.49 -4.07 -7.66
CA GLY A 439 -6.72 -4.76 -7.30
C GLY A 439 -7.89 -4.30 -8.17
N GLY A 440 -8.11 -2.98 -8.27
CA GLY A 440 -9.15 -2.38 -9.11
C GLY A 440 -9.12 -2.83 -10.57
N LEU A 441 -7.91 -3.01 -11.13
CA LEU A 441 -7.68 -3.39 -12.53
C LEU A 441 -7.85 -4.89 -12.84
N VAL A 442 -7.77 -5.78 -11.85
CA VAL A 442 -8.04 -7.22 -12.05
C VAL A 442 -9.52 -7.56 -11.90
N ARG A 443 -9.89 -8.79 -12.30
CA ARG A 443 -11.25 -9.34 -12.14
C ARG A 443 -11.52 -9.69 -10.67
N SER A 444 -12.78 -9.57 -10.24
CA SER A 444 -13.23 -9.74 -8.84
C SER A 444 -12.65 -10.96 -8.12
N LYS A 445 -12.66 -12.12 -8.78
CA LYS A 445 -12.12 -13.43 -8.36
C LYS A 445 -10.58 -13.51 -8.17
N ASN A 446 -9.87 -12.41 -8.37
CA ASN A 446 -8.41 -12.29 -8.28
C ASN A 446 -7.97 -11.09 -7.43
N VAL A 447 -8.91 -10.38 -6.79
CA VAL A 447 -8.66 -9.09 -6.12
C VAL A 447 -7.91 -9.32 -4.82
N LEU A 448 -8.36 -10.28 -4.00
CA LEU A 448 -7.73 -10.61 -2.72
C LEU A 448 -6.27 -11.01 -2.94
N ASN A 449 -6.01 -11.93 -3.87
CA ASN A 449 -4.65 -12.36 -4.21
C ASN A 449 -3.80 -11.20 -4.75
N THR A 450 -4.37 -10.31 -5.57
CA THR A 450 -3.63 -9.17 -6.13
C THR A 450 -3.28 -8.14 -5.06
N MET A 451 -4.18 -7.86 -4.12
CA MET A 451 -3.91 -7.00 -2.97
C MET A 451 -2.88 -7.65 -2.04
N MET A 452 -3.00 -8.95 -1.77
CA MET A 452 -2.04 -9.73 -0.98
C MET A 452 -0.65 -9.80 -1.62
N MET A 453 -0.53 -9.85 -2.95
CA MET A 453 0.76 -9.77 -3.64
C MET A 453 1.48 -8.43 -3.36
N SER A 454 0.75 -7.32 -3.27
CA SER A 454 1.32 -6.03 -2.85
C SER A 454 1.61 -6.00 -1.35
N LEU A 455 0.65 -6.34 -0.49
CA LEU A 455 0.80 -6.23 0.97
C LEU A 455 1.87 -7.18 1.55
N ALA A 456 1.99 -8.40 1.03
CA ALA A 456 3.00 -9.36 1.49
C ALA A 456 4.45 -8.92 1.19
N SER A 457 4.66 -7.97 0.26
CA SER A 457 5.98 -7.37 0.05
C SER A 457 6.46 -6.56 1.27
N LEU A 458 5.55 -5.91 2.02
CA LEU A 458 5.89 -5.15 3.24
C LEU A 458 6.64 -6.03 4.25
N GLY A 459 6.13 -7.25 4.48
CA GLY A 459 6.78 -8.24 5.33
C GLY A 459 8.01 -8.86 4.68
N ALA A 460 7.85 -9.53 3.54
CA ALA A 460 8.89 -10.37 2.97
C ALA A 460 10.11 -9.59 2.45
N VAL A 461 9.88 -8.44 1.81
CA VAL A 461 10.96 -7.57 1.32
C VAL A 461 11.48 -6.66 2.43
N GLY A 462 10.62 -6.19 3.34
CA GLY A 462 11.05 -5.41 4.52
C GLY A 462 11.99 -6.18 5.44
N ILE A 463 11.68 -7.44 5.76
CA ILE A 463 12.58 -8.31 6.55
C ILE A 463 13.87 -8.63 5.79
N ALA A 464 13.81 -8.91 4.47
CA ALA A 464 15.01 -9.11 3.66
C ALA A 464 15.91 -7.86 3.61
N TRP A 465 15.31 -6.67 3.56
CA TRP A 465 16.03 -5.39 3.63
C TRP A 465 16.80 -5.22 4.94
N VAL A 466 16.13 -5.47 6.07
CA VAL A 466 16.71 -5.43 7.43
C VAL A 466 17.81 -6.47 7.62
N VAL A 467 17.62 -7.69 7.12
CA VAL A 467 18.60 -8.79 7.25
C VAL A 467 19.84 -8.54 6.40
N ALA A 468 19.69 -8.13 5.13
CA ALA A 468 20.82 -7.98 4.21
C ALA A 468 20.70 -6.86 3.17
N GLY A 469 19.49 -6.56 2.65
CA GLY A 469 19.32 -5.65 1.52
C GLY A 469 19.90 -4.25 1.76
N TYR A 470 19.74 -3.70 2.96
CA TYR A 470 20.33 -2.41 3.32
C TYR A 470 21.86 -2.43 3.25
N SER A 471 22.50 -3.52 3.69
CA SER A 471 23.96 -3.67 3.61
C SER A 471 24.43 -3.76 2.15
N LEU A 472 23.77 -4.59 1.35
CA LEU A 472 24.12 -4.77 -0.07
C LEU A 472 23.90 -3.51 -0.91
N ALA A 473 23.02 -2.60 -0.48
CA ALA A 473 22.78 -1.29 -1.10
C ALA A 473 23.70 -0.17 -0.56
N PHE A 474 23.89 -0.05 0.75
CA PHE A 474 24.43 1.16 1.39
C PHE A 474 25.65 0.98 2.31
N ALA A 475 26.11 -0.25 2.57
CA ALA A 475 27.37 -0.48 3.26
C ALA A 475 28.58 -0.24 2.34
N PRO A 476 29.76 0.14 2.88
CA PRO A 476 31.00 0.22 2.11
C PRO A 476 31.29 -1.09 1.36
N GLY A 477 31.59 -1.00 0.07
CA GLY A 477 31.73 -2.14 -0.83
C GLY A 477 32.63 -1.84 -2.02
N ASN A 478 32.31 -2.41 -3.19
CA ASN A 478 33.03 -2.17 -4.44
C ASN A 478 32.18 -1.33 -5.42
N GLY A 479 32.55 -1.26 -6.71
CA GLY A 479 31.75 -0.48 -7.67
C GLY A 479 30.34 -1.02 -7.96
N TRP A 480 30.09 -2.30 -7.64
CA TRP A 480 28.92 -3.06 -8.08
C TRP A 480 27.98 -3.52 -6.96
N ILE A 481 28.45 -3.60 -5.70
CA ILE A 481 27.63 -4.03 -4.56
C ILE A 481 28.28 -3.59 -3.23
N GLY A 482 27.42 -3.29 -2.25
CA GLY A 482 27.81 -3.00 -0.88
C GLY A 482 28.37 -4.23 -0.14
N GLY A 483 29.15 -3.99 0.90
CA GLY A 483 29.73 -5.05 1.73
C GLY A 483 28.77 -5.61 2.78
N GLY A 484 29.28 -6.49 3.64
CA GLY A 484 28.52 -7.10 4.73
C GLY A 484 28.48 -6.29 6.05
N ALA A 485 28.91 -5.02 6.04
CA ALA A 485 29.12 -4.27 7.28
C ALA A 485 27.83 -3.91 8.05
N HIS A 486 26.67 -3.90 7.36
CA HIS A 486 25.35 -3.59 7.94
C HIS A 486 24.38 -4.78 7.86
N LEU A 487 24.89 -6.01 7.74
CA LEU A 487 24.06 -7.22 7.87
C LEU A 487 23.41 -7.23 9.25
N PHE A 488 22.12 -7.60 9.30
CA PHE A 488 21.29 -7.55 10.52
C PHE A 488 21.31 -6.17 11.23
N LEU A 489 21.42 -5.08 10.46
CA LEU A 489 21.53 -3.69 10.94
C LEU A 489 22.76 -3.41 11.84
N ASN A 490 23.82 -4.22 11.74
CA ASN A 490 25.06 -3.96 12.47
C ASN A 490 25.63 -2.55 12.14
N GLY A 491 25.86 -1.73 13.17
CA GLY A 491 26.30 -0.34 12.97
C GLY A 491 25.31 0.55 12.22
N VAL A 492 23.99 0.31 12.38
CA VAL A 492 22.91 1.16 11.88
C VAL A 492 22.00 1.56 13.05
N GLY A 493 22.30 2.70 13.67
CA GLY A 493 21.64 3.17 14.89
C GLY A 493 21.13 4.61 14.81
N LEU A 494 21.18 5.31 15.95
CA LEU A 494 20.69 6.68 16.08
C LEU A 494 21.76 7.74 15.77
N GLU A 495 22.95 7.33 15.32
CA GLU A 495 24.01 8.23 14.88
C GLU A 495 23.61 9.06 13.63
N PRO A 496 24.19 10.25 13.41
CA PRO A 496 23.83 11.10 12.27
C PRO A 496 24.33 10.51 10.94
N ARG A 497 23.44 10.42 9.96
CA ARG A 497 23.74 10.17 8.54
C ARG A 497 23.27 11.38 7.73
N GLY A 498 24.14 12.38 7.60
CA GLY A 498 23.69 13.74 7.31
C GLY A 498 22.99 14.31 8.55
N SER A 499 21.95 15.11 8.37
CA SER A 499 21.19 15.74 9.46
C SER A 499 20.07 14.86 10.05
N ILE A 500 19.98 13.58 9.69
CA ILE A 500 18.96 12.63 10.17
C ILE A 500 19.60 11.38 10.82
N PRO A 501 18.87 10.63 11.67
CA PRO A 501 19.36 9.35 12.20
C PRO A 501 19.61 8.31 11.10
N HIS A 502 20.69 7.52 11.23
CA HIS A 502 21.04 6.47 10.27
C HIS A 502 19.93 5.40 10.12
N LEU A 503 19.30 5.03 11.23
CA LEU A 503 18.14 4.12 11.26
C LEU A 503 16.94 4.66 10.46
N LEU A 504 16.72 5.98 10.46
CA LEU A 504 15.64 6.61 9.69
C LEU A 504 15.95 6.61 8.18
N PHE A 505 17.20 6.83 7.78
CA PHE A 505 17.64 6.65 6.39
C PHE A 505 17.45 5.20 5.92
N MET A 506 17.78 4.21 6.77
CA MET A 506 17.57 2.80 6.47
C MET A 506 16.09 2.47 6.27
N ALA A 507 15.22 2.95 7.18
CA ALA A 507 13.78 2.75 7.10
C ALA A 507 13.19 3.40 5.83
N TYR A 508 13.55 4.67 5.55
CA TYR A 508 13.12 5.39 4.35
C TYR A 508 13.47 4.60 3.08
N GLN A 509 14.74 4.22 2.90
CA GLN A 509 15.19 3.45 1.73
C GLN A 509 14.56 2.05 1.65
N GLY A 510 14.19 1.44 2.79
CA GLY A 510 13.47 0.17 2.82
C GLY A 510 12.09 0.23 2.17
N THR A 511 11.39 1.37 2.28
CA THR A 511 10.09 1.56 1.63
C THR A 511 10.20 1.55 0.11
N PHE A 512 11.31 2.05 -0.46
CA PHE A 512 11.60 2.00 -1.89
C PHE A 512 11.87 0.56 -2.35
N ALA A 513 12.61 -0.22 -1.56
CA ALA A 513 12.85 -1.64 -1.86
C ALA A 513 11.54 -2.44 -1.93
N ILE A 514 10.65 -2.22 -0.95
CA ILE A 514 9.33 -2.85 -0.86
C ILE A 514 8.47 -2.52 -2.09
N ILE A 515 8.23 -1.23 -2.37
CA ILE A 515 7.34 -0.83 -3.47
C ILE A 515 7.91 -1.26 -4.84
N THR A 516 9.23 -1.19 -5.05
CA THR A 516 9.86 -1.64 -6.31
C THR A 516 9.57 -3.11 -6.59
N ALA A 517 9.69 -3.96 -5.56
CA ALA A 517 9.41 -5.38 -5.68
C ALA A 517 7.90 -5.66 -5.87
N ALA A 518 7.04 -4.89 -5.20
CA ALA A 518 5.58 -4.97 -5.33
C ALA A 518 5.09 -4.62 -6.75
N LEU A 519 5.69 -3.63 -7.42
CA LEU A 519 5.35 -3.23 -8.80
C LEU A 519 5.41 -4.41 -9.78
N ILE A 520 6.33 -5.35 -9.59
CA ILE A 520 6.50 -6.50 -10.48
C ILE A 520 5.23 -7.37 -10.53
N SER A 521 4.44 -7.42 -9.45
CA SER A 521 3.19 -8.17 -9.38
C SER A 521 2.22 -7.86 -10.53
N GLY A 522 2.09 -6.59 -10.92
CA GLY A 522 1.12 -6.15 -11.92
C GLY A 522 1.29 -6.79 -13.29
N ALA A 523 2.47 -7.29 -13.63
CA ALA A 523 2.70 -7.99 -14.89
C ALA A 523 2.29 -9.47 -14.87
N ILE A 524 2.18 -10.06 -13.67
CA ILE A 524 2.08 -11.53 -13.42
C ILE A 524 0.82 -11.96 -12.66
N VAL A 525 -0.05 -11.01 -12.27
CA VAL A 525 -1.37 -11.25 -11.65
C VAL A 525 -2.25 -12.26 -12.42
N GLU A 526 -3.23 -12.80 -11.69
CA GLU A 526 -4.21 -13.81 -12.13
C GLU A 526 -3.61 -15.14 -12.64
N ARG A 527 -2.30 -15.38 -12.52
CA ARG A 527 -1.65 -16.64 -12.97
C ARG A 527 -0.36 -17.07 -12.25
N MET A 528 0.39 -16.18 -11.60
CA MET A 528 1.53 -16.62 -10.77
C MET A 528 1.03 -17.18 -9.44
N ARG A 529 1.62 -18.29 -8.98
CA ARG A 529 1.35 -18.82 -7.64
C ARG A 529 2.00 -17.92 -6.57
N PHE A 530 1.29 -17.73 -5.47
CA PHE A 530 1.63 -16.76 -4.42
C PHE A 530 2.95 -17.09 -3.71
N GLY A 531 3.17 -18.34 -3.30
CA GLY A 531 4.43 -18.76 -2.66
C GLY A 531 5.68 -18.56 -3.55
N PRO A 532 5.70 -19.05 -4.80
CA PRO A 532 6.77 -18.77 -5.76
C PRO A 532 6.97 -17.28 -6.04
N TYR A 533 5.90 -16.48 -6.09
CA TYR A 533 6.00 -15.02 -6.20
C TYR A 533 6.72 -14.41 -4.99
N LEU A 534 6.33 -14.78 -3.77
CA LEU A 534 6.91 -14.26 -2.54
C LEU A 534 8.41 -14.59 -2.43
N ALA A 535 8.79 -15.83 -2.74
CA ALA A 535 10.19 -16.25 -2.81
C ALA A 535 10.97 -15.48 -3.89
N PHE A 536 10.37 -15.28 -5.07
CA PHE A 536 10.98 -14.50 -6.14
C PHE A 536 11.23 -13.04 -5.72
N ILE A 537 10.23 -12.30 -5.23
CA ILE A 537 10.41 -10.88 -4.89
C ILE A 537 11.42 -10.67 -3.75
N THR A 538 11.46 -11.59 -2.78
CA THR A 538 12.41 -11.58 -1.66
C THR A 538 13.85 -11.70 -2.16
N LEU A 539 14.12 -12.68 -3.05
CA LEU A 539 15.45 -12.86 -3.65
C LEU A 539 15.80 -11.73 -4.62
N TRP A 540 14.82 -11.23 -5.38
CA TRP A 540 14.99 -10.12 -6.33
C TRP A 540 15.37 -8.81 -5.62
N ALA A 541 14.77 -8.53 -4.45
CA ALA A 541 15.15 -7.37 -3.64
C ALA A 541 16.63 -7.41 -3.20
N LEU A 542 17.15 -8.60 -2.85
CA LEU A 542 18.54 -8.78 -2.43
C LEU A 542 19.55 -8.79 -3.59
N THR A 543 19.16 -9.34 -4.74
CA THR A 543 20.12 -9.68 -5.83
C THR A 543 19.93 -8.90 -7.13
N VAL A 544 18.86 -8.10 -7.25
CA VAL A 544 18.63 -7.19 -8.38
C VAL A 544 18.44 -5.75 -7.88
N TYR A 545 17.52 -5.52 -6.93
CA TYR A 545 17.28 -4.17 -6.40
C TYR A 545 18.50 -3.61 -5.65
N ALA A 546 18.97 -4.29 -4.59
CA ALA A 546 20.05 -3.76 -3.76
C ALA A 546 21.36 -3.46 -4.53
N PRO A 547 21.81 -4.28 -5.51
CA PRO A 547 22.93 -3.91 -6.38
C PRO A 547 22.67 -2.68 -7.24
N VAL A 548 21.48 -2.54 -7.87
CA VAL A 548 21.15 -1.34 -8.67
C VAL A 548 21.08 -0.09 -7.79
N ALA A 549 20.49 -0.19 -6.60
CA ALA A 549 20.51 0.88 -5.60
C ALA A 549 21.95 1.22 -5.17
N HIS A 550 22.84 0.23 -5.06
CA HIS A 550 24.26 0.48 -4.80
C HIS A 550 24.94 1.25 -5.94
N TRP A 551 24.66 0.90 -7.20
CA TRP A 551 25.26 1.55 -8.37
C TRP A 551 24.95 3.05 -8.42
N VAL A 552 23.73 3.44 -8.05
CA VAL A 552 23.17 4.78 -8.24
C VAL A 552 23.21 5.63 -6.97
N TRP A 553 22.94 5.04 -5.79
CA TRP A 553 22.85 5.76 -4.50
C TRP A 553 23.89 5.30 -3.46
N GLY A 554 24.32 4.03 -3.52
CA GLY A 554 25.34 3.48 -2.60
C GLY A 554 26.78 3.91 -2.86
N GLY A 555 27.02 4.85 -3.79
CA GLY A 555 28.36 5.29 -4.19
C GLY A 555 29.05 4.34 -5.19
N GLY A 556 28.30 3.45 -5.85
CA GLY A 556 28.77 2.57 -6.92
C GLY A 556 29.05 3.29 -8.24
N TRP A 557 29.12 2.53 -9.34
CA TRP A 557 29.70 3.01 -10.60
C TRP A 557 28.84 4.00 -11.39
N LEU A 558 27.51 3.95 -11.31
CA LEU A 558 26.62 4.90 -12.00
C LEU A 558 26.63 6.28 -11.33
N ALA A 559 26.70 6.33 -9.99
CA ALA A 559 26.96 7.56 -9.24
C ALA A 559 28.28 8.21 -9.68
N ARG A 560 29.36 7.41 -9.79
CA ARG A 560 30.69 7.88 -10.23
C ARG A 560 30.75 8.28 -11.70
N LEU A 561 29.90 7.71 -12.56
CA LEU A 561 29.70 8.15 -13.95
C LEU A 561 29.04 9.54 -14.03
N GLY A 562 28.39 9.98 -12.96
CA GLY A 562 27.60 11.21 -12.90
C GLY A 562 26.20 11.06 -13.49
N ALA A 563 25.62 9.85 -13.45
CA ALA A 563 24.20 9.67 -13.78
C ALA A 563 23.32 10.30 -12.68
N LEU A 564 22.27 11.01 -13.10
CA LEU A 564 21.29 11.66 -12.22
C LEU A 564 20.07 10.77 -12.07
N ASP A 565 19.73 10.39 -10.84
CA ASP A 565 18.48 9.72 -10.53
C ASP A 565 18.02 10.10 -9.12
N PHE A 566 17.16 11.13 -9.05
CA PHE A 566 16.81 11.79 -7.80
C PHE A 566 16.08 10.87 -6.83
N ALA A 567 15.03 10.19 -7.30
CA ALA A 567 14.17 9.32 -6.49
C ALA A 567 13.93 7.91 -7.09
N GLY A 568 14.56 7.54 -8.21
CA GLY A 568 14.60 6.15 -8.68
C GLY A 568 13.92 5.86 -10.01
N GLY A 569 13.99 6.76 -10.99
CA GLY A 569 13.59 6.48 -12.37
C GLY A 569 14.28 5.25 -12.94
N THR A 570 15.57 5.06 -12.64
CA THR A 570 16.30 3.83 -12.97
C THR A 570 16.15 2.78 -11.86
N VAL A 571 16.43 3.13 -10.60
CA VAL A 571 16.52 2.17 -9.47
C VAL A 571 15.20 1.45 -9.17
N VAL A 572 14.08 2.17 -9.30
CA VAL A 572 12.72 1.68 -9.08
C VAL A 572 12.05 1.37 -10.42
N HIS A 573 11.81 2.37 -11.27
CA HIS A 573 10.82 2.24 -12.35
C HIS A 573 11.32 1.44 -13.57
N VAL A 574 12.50 1.75 -14.11
CA VAL A 574 13.12 0.92 -15.17
C VAL A 574 13.43 -0.49 -14.64
N ASN A 575 13.95 -0.58 -13.41
CA ASN A 575 14.33 -1.85 -12.78
C ASN A 575 13.11 -2.79 -12.64
N ALA A 576 12.03 -2.32 -12.02
CA ALA A 576 10.79 -3.09 -11.87
C ALA A 576 10.12 -3.34 -13.23
N GLY A 577 9.99 -2.32 -14.10
CA GLY A 577 9.30 -2.46 -15.39
C GLY A 577 9.95 -3.47 -16.34
N VAL A 578 11.29 -3.58 -16.32
CA VAL A 578 12.01 -4.57 -17.12
C VAL A 578 11.96 -5.96 -16.48
N GLY A 579 12.03 -6.06 -15.15
CA GLY A 579 11.81 -7.32 -14.43
C GLY A 579 10.41 -7.87 -14.67
N ALA A 580 9.41 -6.99 -14.62
CA ALA A 580 8.00 -7.27 -14.90
C ALA A 580 7.77 -7.77 -16.34
N LEU A 581 8.41 -7.15 -17.35
CA LEU A 581 8.44 -7.66 -18.73
C LEU A 581 9.00 -9.08 -18.80
N VAL A 582 10.17 -9.34 -18.20
CA VAL A 582 10.79 -10.68 -18.22
C VAL A 582 9.91 -11.71 -17.50
N ALA A 583 9.26 -11.33 -16.40
CA ALA A 583 8.33 -12.18 -15.68
C ALA A 583 7.08 -12.51 -16.51
N ALA A 584 6.45 -11.51 -17.16
CA ALA A 584 5.30 -11.72 -18.04
C ALA A 584 5.65 -12.61 -19.24
N VAL A 585 6.84 -12.46 -19.83
CA VAL A 585 7.33 -13.30 -20.94
C VAL A 585 7.59 -14.74 -20.49
N LEU A 586 8.21 -14.94 -19.33
CA LEU A 586 8.53 -16.29 -18.81
C LEU A 586 7.31 -17.06 -18.32
N LEU A 587 6.32 -16.40 -17.72
CA LEU A 587 5.05 -17.04 -17.36
C LEU A 587 4.11 -17.20 -18.56
N GLY A 588 4.26 -16.36 -19.59
CA GLY A 588 3.37 -16.30 -20.75
C GLY A 588 1.98 -15.71 -20.41
N PRO A 589 1.08 -15.59 -21.40
CA PRO A 589 -0.22 -14.93 -21.23
C PRO A 589 -1.24 -15.72 -20.43
N ARG A 590 -2.14 -15.03 -19.71
CA ARG A 590 -3.33 -15.59 -19.03
C ARG A 590 -4.21 -16.34 -20.03
N LYS A 591 -4.91 -17.41 -19.60
CA LYS A 591 -5.68 -18.30 -20.50
C LYS A 591 -6.74 -17.62 -21.38
N ASP A 592 -7.23 -16.46 -20.97
CA ASP A 592 -8.30 -15.67 -21.60
C ASP A 592 -7.77 -14.45 -22.38
N TYR A 593 -6.47 -14.14 -22.27
CA TYR A 593 -5.86 -12.95 -22.88
C TYR A 593 -5.94 -13.01 -24.42
N GLY A 594 -6.38 -11.92 -25.03
CA GLY A 594 -6.62 -11.85 -26.48
C GLY A 594 -7.80 -12.71 -26.99
N ARG A 595 -8.61 -13.27 -26.09
CA ARG A 595 -9.82 -14.07 -26.41
C ARG A 595 -11.10 -13.46 -25.85
N GLN A 596 -11.00 -12.83 -24.68
CA GLN A 596 -12.08 -12.11 -24.01
C GLN A 596 -11.54 -10.77 -23.50
N ALA A 597 -12.43 -9.79 -23.33
CA ALA A 597 -12.07 -8.54 -22.67
C ALA A 597 -11.84 -8.79 -21.17
N LEU A 598 -10.65 -8.42 -20.68
CA LEU A 598 -10.33 -8.44 -19.26
C LEU A 598 -10.61 -7.05 -18.70
N LEU A 599 -11.77 -6.89 -18.06
CA LEU A 599 -12.24 -5.62 -17.54
C LEU A 599 -11.84 -5.45 -16.06
N PRO A 600 -11.48 -4.22 -15.62
CA PRO A 600 -11.37 -3.86 -14.21
C PRO A 600 -12.66 -4.18 -13.44
N HIS A 601 -12.55 -4.77 -12.24
CA HIS A 601 -13.74 -5.01 -11.41
C HIS A 601 -14.25 -3.73 -10.70
N SER A 602 -13.35 -2.81 -10.36
CA SER A 602 -13.69 -1.58 -9.61
C SER A 602 -12.84 -0.41 -10.08
N VAL A 603 -13.38 0.37 -11.02
CA VAL A 603 -12.79 1.67 -11.43
C VAL A 603 -12.63 2.64 -10.25
N PRO A 604 -13.55 2.72 -9.25
CA PRO A 604 -13.32 3.49 -8.03
C PRO A 604 -12.05 3.07 -7.25
N PHE A 605 -11.71 1.78 -7.17
CA PHE A 605 -10.47 1.34 -6.53
C PHE A 605 -9.22 1.74 -7.33
N VAL A 606 -9.30 1.76 -8.68
CA VAL A 606 -8.23 2.29 -9.53
C VAL A 606 -8.01 3.78 -9.26
N LEU A 607 -9.09 4.57 -9.18
CA LEU A 607 -9.01 6.00 -8.85
C LEU A 607 -8.43 6.21 -7.44
N LEU A 608 -8.98 5.56 -6.41
CA LEU A 608 -8.49 5.63 -5.02
C LEU A 608 -7.00 5.28 -4.93
N GLY A 609 -6.59 4.17 -5.53
CA GLY A 609 -5.19 3.74 -5.58
C GLY A 609 -4.29 4.77 -6.26
N SER A 610 -4.71 5.34 -7.40
CA SER A 610 -3.92 6.37 -8.09
C SER A 610 -3.79 7.69 -7.30
N SER A 611 -4.84 8.11 -6.60
CA SER A 611 -4.83 9.29 -5.73
C SER A 611 -3.93 9.09 -4.50
N LEU A 612 -4.01 7.92 -3.86
CA LEU A 612 -3.14 7.57 -2.73
C LEU A 612 -1.68 7.37 -3.16
N LEU A 613 -1.43 6.86 -4.38
CA LEU A 613 -0.10 6.80 -4.97
C LEU A 613 0.47 8.21 -5.20
N TRP A 614 -0.31 9.16 -5.72
CA TRP A 614 0.11 10.56 -5.88
C TRP A 614 0.41 11.21 -4.54
N PHE A 615 -0.46 11.03 -3.53
CA PHE A 615 -0.25 11.55 -2.19
C PHE A 615 1.03 10.99 -1.54
N GLY A 616 1.25 9.68 -1.61
CA GLY A 616 2.49 9.05 -1.14
C GLY A 616 3.73 9.51 -1.89
N TRP A 617 3.60 9.88 -3.17
CA TRP A 617 4.70 10.34 -4.01
C TRP A 617 5.33 11.66 -3.56
N PHE A 618 4.61 12.48 -2.77
CA PHE A 618 5.21 13.66 -2.15
C PHE A 618 6.31 13.27 -1.13
N GLY A 619 6.15 12.16 -0.41
CA GLY A 619 7.20 11.57 0.42
C GLY A 619 8.28 10.86 -0.42
N PHE A 620 7.90 10.27 -1.55
CA PHE A 620 8.82 9.57 -2.46
C PHE A 620 9.81 10.53 -3.10
N ASN A 621 9.33 11.57 -3.79
CA ASN A 621 10.23 12.55 -4.41
C ASN A 621 10.71 13.58 -3.39
N GLY A 622 9.82 14.20 -2.61
CA GLY A 622 10.20 15.26 -1.66
C GLY A 622 11.11 14.78 -0.52
N GLY A 623 10.99 13.52 -0.10
CA GLY A 623 11.90 12.90 0.88
C GLY A 623 13.28 12.55 0.32
N SER A 624 13.44 12.39 -1.00
CA SER A 624 14.77 12.09 -1.60
C SER A 624 15.77 13.25 -1.50
N ALA A 625 15.31 14.45 -1.11
CA ALA A 625 16.15 15.56 -0.70
C ALA A 625 16.76 15.40 0.73
N LEU A 626 16.38 14.34 1.46
CA LEU A 626 16.86 13.92 2.78
C LEU A 626 16.75 14.97 3.92
N GLY A 627 15.92 16.00 3.74
CA GLY A 627 15.67 17.03 4.75
C GLY A 627 14.63 18.07 4.30
N ALA A 628 14.21 18.94 5.22
CA ALA A 628 13.22 19.99 5.02
C ALA A 628 13.86 21.23 4.35
N ASN A 629 14.27 21.08 3.09
CA ASN A 629 15.12 22.04 2.39
C ASN A 629 14.56 22.47 1.01
N ALA A 630 15.26 23.40 0.34
CA ALA A 630 14.84 23.93 -0.96
C ALA A 630 14.75 22.88 -2.09
N SER A 631 15.55 21.80 -2.02
CA SER A 631 15.46 20.68 -2.98
C SER A 631 14.21 19.84 -2.73
N ALA A 632 13.81 19.65 -1.46
CA ALA A 632 12.54 19.01 -1.11
C ALA A 632 11.34 19.81 -1.65
N ALA A 633 11.36 21.14 -1.49
CA ALA A 633 10.32 22.03 -2.01
C ALA A 633 10.23 21.99 -3.55
N LEU A 634 11.37 22.02 -4.25
CA LEU A 634 11.43 21.86 -5.71
C LEU A 634 10.86 20.51 -6.14
N ALA A 635 11.29 19.42 -5.50
CA ALA A 635 10.83 18.07 -5.81
C ALA A 635 9.32 17.91 -5.56
N PHE A 636 8.79 18.49 -4.48
CA PHE A 636 7.36 18.51 -4.18
C PHE A 636 6.57 19.21 -5.29
N VAL A 637 6.97 20.43 -5.69
CA VAL A 637 6.32 21.19 -6.77
C VAL A 637 6.39 20.46 -8.11
N ASN A 638 7.55 19.88 -8.45
CA ASN A 638 7.70 19.10 -9.68
C ASN A 638 6.81 17.83 -9.68
N THR A 639 6.62 17.21 -8.52
CA THR A 639 5.73 16.05 -8.31
C THR A 639 4.24 16.42 -8.34
N LEU A 640 3.90 17.67 -8.04
CA LEU A 640 2.55 18.21 -8.26
C LEU A 640 2.29 18.44 -9.76
N LEU A 641 3.22 19.10 -10.45
CA LEU A 641 2.98 19.62 -11.81
C LEU A 641 3.08 18.57 -12.93
N ALA A 642 4.01 17.62 -12.86
CA ALA A 642 4.18 16.62 -13.91
C ALA A 642 2.96 15.70 -14.12
N PRO A 643 2.34 15.08 -13.09
CA PRO A 643 1.10 14.32 -13.27
C PRO A 643 -0.08 15.16 -13.74
N MET A 644 -0.21 16.44 -13.33
CA MET A 644 -1.24 17.33 -13.87
C MET A 644 -1.12 17.47 -15.40
N ALA A 645 0.09 17.72 -15.90
CA ALA A 645 0.36 17.83 -17.33
C ALA A 645 0.12 16.50 -18.07
N THR A 646 0.54 15.38 -17.46
CA THR A 646 0.38 14.03 -18.04
C THR A 646 -1.09 13.62 -18.12
N LEU A 647 -1.87 13.89 -17.07
CA LEU A 647 -3.30 13.65 -16.97
C LEU A 647 -4.07 14.39 -18.08
N VAL A 648 -3.78 15.68 -18.29
CA VAL A 648 -4.40 16.47 -19.37
C VAL A 648 -4.09 15.87 -20.75
N VAL A 649 -2.82 15.56 -21.03
CA VAL A 649 -2.44 14.95 -22.32
C VAL A 649 -3.08 13.56 -22.49
N TRP A 650 -3.16 12.75 -21.43
CA TRP A 650 -3.77 11.42 -21.49
C TRP A 650 -5.27 11.48 -21.77
N MET A 651 -6.00 12.41 -21.13
CA MET A 651 -7.42 12.63 -21.43
C MET A 651 -7.63 13.12 -22.86
N LEU A 652 -6.75 13.99 -23.38
CA LEU A 652 -6.80 14.44 -24.78
C LEU A 652 -6.53 13.30 -25.77
N LEU A 653 -5.60 12.38 -25.46
CA LEU A 653 -5.33 11.18 -26.27
C LEU A 653 -6.53 10.21 -26.26
N ASP A 654 -7.15 10.00 -25.11
CA ASP A 654 -8.37 9.17 -24.98
C ASP A 654 -9.57 9.79 -25.71
N LEU A 655 -9.78 11.11 -25.60
CA LEU A 655 -10.78 11.85 -26.38
C LEU A 655 -10.52 11.73 -27.88
N ALA A 656 -9.28 11.97 -28.34
CA ALA A 656 -8.93 11.90 -29.75
C ALA A 656 -9.03 10.48 -30.34
N ARG A 657 -8.80 9.43 -29.54
CA ARG A 657 -8.89 8.03 -29.99
C ARG A 657 -10.29 7.41 -29.87
N THR A 658 -11.08 7.81 -28.87
CA THR A 658 -12.32 7.11 -28.47
C THR A 658 -13.55 7.99 -28.33
N GLY A 659 -13.39 9.32 -28.42
CA GLY A 659 -14.46 10.29 -28.18
C GLY A 659 -14.82 10.50 -26.70
N LYS A 660 -14.12 9.84 -25.76
CA LYS A 660 -14.38 9.93 -24.32
C LYS A 660 -13.07 9.93 -23.53
N ALA A 661 -12.95 10.79 -22.52
CA ALA A 661 -11.91 10.63 -21.49
C ALA A 661 -12.29 9.44 -20.59
N THR A 662 -11.33 8.60 -20.19
CA THR A 662 -11.60 7.43 -19.34
C THR A 662 -10.97 7.58 -17.96
N ALA A 663 -11.69 7.16 -16.92
CA ALA A 663 -11.20 7.23 -15.53
C ALA A 663 -9.96 6.34 -15.30
N VAL A 664 -9.90 5.17 -15.96
CA VAL A 664 -8.72 4.28 -15.93
C VAL A 664 -7.54 4.92 -16.67
N GLY A 665 -7.77 5.54 -17.83
CA GLY A 665 -6.74 6.30 -18.55
C GLY A 665 -6.20 7.47 -17.73
N ALA A 666 -7.08 8.26 -17.10
CA ALA A 666 -6.71 9.33 -16.19
C ALA A 666 -5.83 8.83 -15.03
N ALA A 667 -6.22 7.74 -14.36
CA ALA A 667 -5.46 7.13 -13.27
C ALA A 667 -4.07 6.65 -13.73
N THR A 668 -3.97 5.97 -14.88
CA THR A 668 -2.68 5.56 -15.46
C THR A 668 -1.83 6.76 -15.88
N GLY A 669 -2.44 7.83 -16.40
CA GLY A 669 -1.76 9.08 -16.76
C GLY A 669 -1.13 9.79 -15.55
N ILE A 670 -1.81 9.80 -14.40
CA ILE A 670 -1.24 10.29 -13.13
C ILE A 670 0.01 9.48 -12.77
N VAL A 671 -0.08 8.14 -12.76
CA VAL A 671 1.06 7.27 -12.43
C VAL A 671 2.23 7.45 -13.40
N VAL A 672 1.98 7.55 -14.71
CA VAL A 672 3.04 7.80 -15.72
C VAL A 672 3.74 9.14 -15.50
N GLY A 673 3.01 10.20 -15.13
CA GLY A 673 3.60 11.50 -14.86
C GLY A 673 4.50 11.51 -13.63
N LEU A 674 4.07 10.82 -12.58
CA LEU A 674 4.82 10.61 -11.34
C LEU A 674 6.11 9.79 -11.57
N VAL A 675 6.00 8.70 -12.33
CA VAL A 675 7.16 7.90 -12.77
C VAL A 675 8.14 8.77 -13.56
N ALA A 676 7.66 9.53 -14.54
CA ALA A 676 8.52 10.29 -15.45
C ALA A 676 9.28 11.43 -14.75
N ILE A 677 8.69 12.07 -13.73
CA ILE A 677 9.37 13.13 -12.97
C ILE A 677 10.30 12.59 -11.87
N THR A 678 10.08 11.36 -11.39
CA THR A 678 10.87 10.72 -10.32
C THR A 678 12.40 10.90 -10.44
N PRO A 679 13.07 10.60 -11.58
CA PRO A 679 14.53 10.78 -11.70
C PRO A 679 14.96 12.25 -11.76
N ALA A 680 14.06 13.17 -12.09
CA ALA A 680 14.33 14.58 -12.39
C ALA A 680 13.86 15.55 -11.30
N ALA A 681 13.10 15.10 -10.30
CA ALA A 681 12.28 15.98 -9.46
C ALA A 681 13.08 17.07 -8.73
N GLY A 682 14.29 16.78 -8.22
CA GLY A 682 15.17 17.79 -7.62
C GLY A 682 16.19 18.43 -8.57
N PHE A 683 16.11 18.20 -9.88
CA PHE A 683 17.13 18.63 -10.86
C PHE A 683 16.65 19.59 -11.96
N VAL A 684 15.33 19.71 -12.17
CA VAL A 684 14.72 20.46 -13.28
C VAL A 684 13.86 21.64 -12.79
N PRO A 685 13.72 22.73 -13.54
CA PRO A 685 12.79 23.80 -13.21
C PRO A 685 11.31 23.35 -13.36
N PRO A 686 10.36 23.99 -12.66
CA PRO A 686 8.93 23.64 -12.70
C PRO A 686 8.31 23.53 -14.10
N MET A 687 8.64 24.42 -15.03
CA MET A 687 8.13 24.34 -16.41
C MET A 687 8.70 23.14 -17.20
N SER A 688 9.89 22.65 -16.84
CA SER A 688 10.42 21.40 -17.39
C SER A 688 9.75 20.18 -16.77
N ALA A 689 9.29 20.23 -15.51
CA ALA A 689 8.47 19.15 -14.94
C ALA A 689 7.12 19.00 -15.67
N VAL A 690 6.46 20.12 -15.97
CA VAL A 690 5.26 20.17 -16.85
C VAL A 690 5.57 19.55 -18.22
N ALA A 691 6.68 19.93 -18.86
CA ALA A 691 7.06 19.40 -20.16
C ALA A 691 7.39 17.89 -20.13
N ILE A 692 8.10 17.42 -19.09
CA ILE A 692 8.42 15.99 -18.88
C ILE A 692 7.13 15.17 -18.79
N GLY A 693 6.17 15.61 -17.97
CA GLY A 693 4.88 14.91 -17.84
C GLY A 693 4.09 14.86 -19.15
N ALA A 694 3.90 16.03 -19.78
CA ALA A 694 3.19 16.13 -21.05
C ALA A 694 3.81 15.25 -22.16
N LEU A 695 5.14 15.18 -22.24
CA LEU A 695 5.84 14.34 -23.22
C LEU A 695 5.80 12.85 -22.84
N ALA A 696 5.89 12.49 -21.56
CA ALA A 696 5.93 11.10 -21.09
C ALA A 696 4.60 10.34 -21.26
N ALA A 697 3.48 11.06 -21.35
CA ALA A 697 2.20 10.47 -21.78
C ALA A 697 2.34 9.72 -23.11
N LEU A 698 3.01 10.32 -24.11
CA LEU A 698 3.06 9.80 -25.49
C LEU A 698 3.68 8.40 -25.62
N PRO A 699 4.95 8.13 -25.23
CA PRO A 699 5.55 6.82 -25.41
C PRO A 699 4.86 5.74 -24.57
N SER A 700 4.38 6.10 -23.37
CA SER A 700 3.67 5.20 -22.46
C SER A 700 2.31 4.80 -23.02
N TYR A 701 1.52 5.77 -23.50
CA TYR A 701 0.22 5.53 -24.15
C TYR A 701 0.38 4.65 -25.40
N TYR A 702 1.34 4.97 -26.27
CA TYR A 702 1.59 4.17 -27.47
C TYR A 702 2.18 2.78 -27.17
N ALA A 703 2.90 2.60 -26.06
CA ALA A 703 3.33 1.27 -25.60
C ALA A 703 2.14 0.37 -25.20
N ILE A 704 1.15 0.90 -24.48
CA ILE A 704 -0.11 0.19 -24.16
C ILE A 704 -0.87 -0.16 -25.46
N GLN A 705 -1.01 0.81 -26.36
CA GLN A 705 -1.67 0.63 -27.66
C GLN A 705 -0.92 -0.33 -28.60
N TRP A 706 0.39 -0.51 -28.42
CA TRP A 706 1.18 -1.53 -29.09
C TRP A 706 1.02 -2.90 -28.42
N ARG A 707 1.21 -3.02 -27.10
CA ARG A 707 1.22 -4.32 -26.38
C ARG A 707 -0.11 -5.06 -26.49
N SER A 708 -1.22 -4.33 -26.50
CA SER A 708 -2.58 -4.85 -26.74
C SER A 708 -2.78 -5.52 -28.10
N ARG A 709 -1.91 -5.26 -29.09
CA ARG A 709 -1.89 -5.92 -30.41
C ARG A 709 -0.98 -7.14 -30.46
N THR A 710 -0.34 -7.50 -29.35
CA THR A 710 0.65 -8.60 -29.25
C THR A 710 0.17 -9.68 -28.29
N ARG A 711 0.96 -10.76 -28.15
CA ARG A 711 0.77 -11.79 -27.11
C ARG A 711 1.47 -11.46 -25.78
N LEU A 712 2.03 -10.26 -25.63
CA LEU A 712 2.65 -9.81 -24.37
C LEU A 712 1.56 -9.39 -23.37
N ASP A 713 1.27 -10.28 -22.43
CA ASP A 713 0.39 -10.03 -21.30
C ASP A 713 1.18 -9.51 -20.08
N ASP A 714 1.80 -8.35 -20.25
CA ASP A 714 2.17 -7.50 -19.11
C ASP A 714 0.87 -6.99 -18.49
N SER A 715 0.35 -7.73 -17.51
CA SER A 715 -1.09 -7.77 -17.27
C SER A 715 -1.73 -6.41 -16.95
N LEU A 716 -1.05 -5.58 -16.15
CA LEU A 716 -1.46 -4.25 -15.74
C LEU A 716 -0.54 -3.13 -16.28
N ASP A 717 0.09 -3.35 -17.45
CA ASP A 717 0.90 -2.36 -18.17
C ASP A 717 2.12 -1.81 -17.39
N VAL A 718 2.75 -2.62 -16.54
CA VAL A 718 3.91 -2.23 -15.70
C VAL A 718 5.12 -1.83 -16.55
N LEU A 719 5.35 -2.49 -17.69
CA LEU A 719 6.39 -2.10 -18.64
C LEU A 719 6.09 -0.73 -19.24
N ALA A 720 4.84 -0.44 -19.61
CA ALA A 720 4.49 0.84 -20.23
C ALA A 720 4.53 1.98 -19.21
N ALA A 721 3.97 1.77 -18.02
CA ALA A 721 3.91 2.78 -16.96
C ALA A 721 5.29 3.04 -16.33
N HIS A 722 5.98 2.00 -15.86
CA HIS A 722 7.24 2.13 -15.10
C HIS A 722 8.48 1.96 -15.99
N GLY A 723 8.51 0.96 -16.86
CA GLY A 723 9.67 0.69 -17.72
C GLY A 723 9.92 1.79 -18.76
N VAL A 724 8.91 2.07 -19.60
CA VAL A 724 8.97 3.08 -20.66
C VAL A 724 8.89 4.49 -20.08
N GLY A 725 7.93 4.76 -19.19
CA GLY A 725 7.82 6.05 -18.50
C GLY A 725 9.08 6.42 -17.72
N GLY A 726 9.65 5.47 -16.97
CA GLY A 726 10.86 5.68 -16.16
C GLY A 726 12.12 5.87 -17.02
N ALA A 727 12.27 5.08 -18.09
CA ALA A 727 13.37 5.26 -19.04
C ALA A 727 13.30 6.62 -19.75
N PHE A 728 12.09 7.03 -20.17
CA PHE A 728 11.87 8.30 -20.85
C PHE A 728 12.10 9.49 -19.91
N GLY A 729 11.59 9.43 -18.67
CA GLY A 729 11.87 10.40 -17.62
C GLY A 729 13.35 10.52 -17.27
N ALA A 730 14.06 9.38 -17.15
CA ALA A 730 15.49 9.37 -16.88
C ALA A 730 16.31 9.98 -18.03
N LEU A 731 15.92 9.74 -19.29
CA LEU A 731 16.52 10.40 -20.45
C LEU A 731 16.23 11.91 -20.47
N LEU A 732 14.97 12.32 -20.26
CA LEU A 732 14.60 13.74 -20.19
C LEU A 732 15.23 14.48 -19.01
N THR A 733 15.57 13.80 -17.92
CA THR A 733 16.42 14.36 -16.84
C THR A 733 17.75 14.86 -17.42
N GLY A 734 18.38 14.08 -18.31
CA GLY A 734 19.61 14.48 -19.01
C GLY A 734 19.42 15.55 -20.09
N VAL A 735 18.18 15.89 -20.43
CA VAL A 735 17.82 16.98 -21.35
C VAL A 735 17.58 18.28 -20.58
N PHE A 736 16.80 18.22 -19.50
CA PHE A 736 16.25 19.37 -18.78
C PHE A 736 16.90 19.68 -17.42
N ALA A 737 17.85 18.89 -16.94
CA ALA A 737 18.62 19.23 -15.73
C ALA A 737 19.26 20.62 -15.91
N ALA A 738 19.23 21.44 -14.86
CA ALA A 738 19.76 22.80 -14.89
C ALA A 738 20.54 23.07 -13.61
N ARG A 739 21.79 23.53 -13.72
CA ARG A 739 22.68 23.73 -12.57
C ARG A 739 22.18 24.74 -11.55
N ALA A 740 21.38 25.72 -11.98
CA ALA A 740 20.72 26.68 -11.10
C ALA A 740 19.67 26.05 -10.15
N TRP A 741 19.23 24.82 -10.41
CA TRP A 741 18.22 24.09 -9.63
C TRP A 741 18.81 22.80 -9.02
N GLY A 742 19.52 22.01 -9.83
CA GLY A 742 20.03 20.68 -9.48
C GLY A 742 21.55 20.54 -9.41
N GLY A 743 22.32 21.63 -9.49
CA GLY A 743 23.79 21.60 -9.48
C GLY A 743 24.47 21.01 -10.73
N THR A 744 23.72 20.34 -11.62
CA THR A 744 24.20 19.76 -12.87
C THR A 744 23.37 20.24 -14.06
N ASP A 745 24.03 20.59 -15.16
CA ASP A 745 23.40 20.96 -16.42
C ASP A 745 23.10 19.73 -17.31
N GLY A 746 22.01 19.81 -18.09
CA GLY A 746 21.63 18.85 -19.12
C GLY A 746 21.89 19.37 -20.54
N LEU A 747 21.37 18.64 -21.55
CA LEU A 747 21.54 18.98 -22.97
C LEU A 747 21.15 20.42 -23.31
N LEU A 748 19.98 20.89 -22.85
CA LEU A 748 19.48 22.23 -23.18
C LEU A 748 20.23 23.35 -22.43
N SER A 749 20.90 23.01 -21.33
CA SER A 749 21.80 23.90 -20.58
C SER A 749 23.27 23.77 -21.03
N GLY A 750 23.53 23.09 -22.16
CA GLY A 750 24.85 23.04 -22.81
C GLY A 750 25.74 21.85 -22.44
N HIS A 751 25.25 20.86 -21.68
CA HIS A 751 26.02 19.68 -21.27
C HIS A 751 25.49 18.38 -21.92
N PRO A 752 25.75 18.15 -23.22
CA PRO A 752 25.21 16.99 -23.97
C PRO A 752 25.67 15.64 -23.42
N ALA A 753 26.80 15.59 -22.71
CA ALA A 753 27.29 14.37 -22.09
C ALA A 753 26.35 13.85 -20.98
N GLN A 754 25.49 14.70 -20.41
CA GLN A 754 24.54 14.26 -19.39
C GLN A 754 23.51 13.28 -19.95
N LEU A 755 22.94 13.55 -21.13
CA LEU A 755 22.02 12.63 -21.80
C LEU A 755 22.67 11.26 -22.09
N ALA A 756 23.96 11.23 -22.44
CA ALA A 756 24.70 9.99 -22.64
C ALA A 756 24.90 9.19 -21.33
N ARG A 757 25.13 9.87 -20.20
CA ARG A 757 25.19 9.24 -18.86
C ARG A 757 23.84 8.63 -18.46
N GLN A 758 22.73 9.35 -18.72
CA GLN A 758 21.38 8.84 -18.49
C GLN A 758 21.08 7.60 -19.34
N ALA A 759 21.42 7.64 -20.63
CA ALA A 759 21.24 6.50 -21.53
C ALA A 759 22.05 5.27 -21.07
N ALA A 760 23.29 5.47 -20.62
CA ALA A 760 24.11 4.40 -20.04
C ALA A 760 23.49 3.81 -18.76
N ALA A 761 22.95 4.64 -17.87
CA ALA A 761 22.27 4.19 -16.65
C ALA A 761 21.00 3.38 -16.96
N VAL A 762 20.14 3.87 -17.84
CA VAL A 762 18.92 3.16 -18.28
C VAL A 762 19.26 1.82 -18.92
N LEU A 763 20.23 1.79 -19.85
CA LEU A 763 20.61 0.56 -20.57
C LEU A 763 21.25 -0.47 -19.63
N ALA A 764 22.10 -0.05 -18.70
CA ALA A 764 22.76 -0.96 -17.77
C ALA A 764 21.77 -1.54 -16.75
N THR A 765 20.92 -0.71 -16.15
CA THR A 765 19.89 -1.16 -15.21
C THR A 765 18.86 -2.07 -15.90
N ALA A 766 18.42 -1.75 -17.11
CA ALA A 766 17.54 -2.62 -17.90
C ALA A 766 18.20 -3.97 -18.20
N SER A 767 19.46 -3.97 -18.67
CA SER A 767 20.18 -5.21 -19.01
C SER A 767 20.40 -6.11 -17.79
N TYR A 768 20.75 -5.53 -16.65
CA TYR A 768 20.96 -6.26 -15.41
C TYR A 768 19.65 -6.77 -14.80
N SER A 769 18.60 -5.95 -14.76
CA SER A 769 17.27 -6.37 -14.32
C SER A 769 16.75 -7.52 -15.18
N ALA A 770 16.89 -7.44 -16.51
CA ALA A 770 16.46 -8.51 -17.40
C ALA A 770 17.20 -9.83 -17.13
N ALA A 771 18.54 -9.78 -17.02
CA ALA A 771 19.37 -10.96 -16.79
C ALA A 771 19.15 -11.58 -15.39
N GLY A 772 19.13 -10.75 -14.34
CA GLY A 772 18.90 -11.17 -12.96
C GLY A 772 17.49 -11.74 -12.77
N THR A 773 16.47 -11.07 -13.28
CA THR A 773 15.08 -11.54 -13.22
C THR A 773 14.90 -12.86 -13.97
N TYR A 774 15.51 -13.02 -15.15
CA TYR A 774 15.50 -14.29 -15.88
C TYR A 774 16.13 -15.41 -15.07
N ALA A 775 17.33 -15.19 -14.50
CA ALA A 775 18.04 -16.18 -13.71
C ALA A 775 17.27 -16.59 -12.44
N LEU A 776 16.71 -15.61 -11.72
CA LEU A 776 15.91 -15.86 -10.51
C LEU A 776 14.62 -16.62 -10.79
N LEU A 777 13.86 -16.25 -11.83
CA LEU A 777 12.64 -16.97 -12.19
C LEU A 777 12.94 -18.39 -12.70
N LYS A 778 14.08 -18.61 -13.37
CA LYS A 778 14.56 -19.97 -13.66
C LYS A 778 14.89 -20.75 -12.38
N LEU A 779 15.60 -20.15 -11.43
CA LEU A 779 15.96 -20.79 -10.15
C LEU A 779 14.72 -21.14 -9.31
N VAL A 780 13.79 -20.20 -9.12
CA VAL A 780 12.52 -20.43 -8.42
C VAL A 780 11.69 -21.49 -9.15
N GLY A 781 11.66 -21.46 -10.50
CA GLY A 781 11.00 -22.46 -11.34
C GLY A 781 11.59 -23.88 -11.29
N LEU A 782 12.80 -24.07 -10.75
CA LEU A 782 13.36 -25.40 -10.45
C LEU A 782 12.89 -25.95 -9.08
N MET A 783 12.52 -25.06 -8.16
CA MET A 783 12.11 -25.41 -6.80
C MET A 783 10.59 -25.52 -6.64
N ALA A 784 9.82 -24.72 -7.38
CA ALA A 784 8.36 -24.70 -7.28
C ALA A 784 7.68 -24.29 -8.61
N THR A 785 6.49 -24.83 -8.86
CA THR A 785 5.67 -24.52 -10.04
C THR A 785 5.20 -23.06 -10.00
N MET A 786 5.83 -22.17 -10.78
CA MET A 786 5.52 -20.74 -10.75
C MET A 786 4.12 -20.38 -11.23
N ARG A 787 3.55 -21.11 -12.21
CA ARG A 787 2.26 -20.78 -12.83
C ARG A 787 1.13 -21.67 -12.32
N ALA A 788 -0.04 -21.08 -12.15
CA ALA A 788 -1.30 -21.77 -11.87
C ALA A 788 -1.74 -22.67 -13.04
N GLY A 789 -2.52 -23.71 -12.73
CA GLY A 789 -3.18 -24.56 -13.71
C GLY A 789 -4.39 -23.89 -14.34
N ARG A 790 -4.82 -24.35 -15.52
CA ARG A 790 -5.99 -23.75 -16.22
C ARG A 790 -7.30 -23.81 -15.44
N LYS A 791 -7.45 -24.76 -14.50
CA LYS A 791 -8.60 -24.82 -13.57
C LYS A 791 -8.52 -23.71 -12.51
N GLU A 792 -7.32 -23.43 -11.99
CA GLU A 792 -7.06 -22.38 -11.00
C GLU A 792 -7.24 -20.99 -11.64
N GLU A 793 -6.63 -20.70 -12.80
CA GLU A 793 -6.95 -19.50 -13.60
C GLU A 793 -8.46 -19.43 -13.99
N GLY A 794 -9.14 -20.57 -14.00
CA GLY A 794 -10.58 -20.75 -14.23
C GLY A 794 -11.43 -20.27 -13.08
N VAL A 795 -11.19 -20.77 -11.86
CA VAL A 795 -11.86 -20.35 -10.63
C VAL A 795 -11.53 -18.89 -10.31
N GLY A 796 -10.25 -18.50 -10.44
CA GLY A 796 -9.72 -17.28 -9.83
C GLY A 796 -8.57 -17.65 -8.91
N MET A 797 -7.71 -16.69 -8.56
CA MET A 797 -6.51 -16.92 -7.75
C MET A 797 -6.76 -16.74 -6.25
N ASP A 798 -7.90 -16.19 -5.85
CA ASP A 798 -8.22 -15.89 -4.45
C ASP A 798 -8.39 -17.20 -3.65
N VAL A 799 -9.45 -17.97 -3.93
CA VAL A 799 -9.71 -19.27 -3.26
C VAL A 799 -8.54 -20.25 -3.36
N PRO A 800 -7.93 -20.51 -4.54
CA PRO A 800 -6.91 -21.55 -4.65
C PRO A 800 -5.54 -21.17 -4.08
N GLN A 801 -5.31 -19.94 -3.64
CA GLN A 801 -4.05 -19.51 -3.00
C GLN A 801 -4.23 -19.09 -1.53
N HIS A 802 -5.39 -18.55 -1.15
CA HIS A 802 -5.64 -17.99 0.18
C HIS A 802 -6.79 -18.69 0.92
N GLY A 803 -7.64 -19.46 0.22
CA GLY A 803 -8.81 -20.13 0.80
C GLY A 803 -10.06 -19.25 0.94
N GLU A 804 -9.98 -18.00 0.52
CA GLU A 804 -10.98 -16.95 0.74
C GLU A 804 -11.42 -16.29 -0.58
N GLU A 805 -12.59 -15.63 -0.58
CA GLU A 805 -13.09 -14.84 -1.70
C GLU A 805 -13.17 -13.35 -1.34
N ALA A 806 -12.81 -12.46 -2.29
CA ALA A 806 -12.88 -11.01 -2.07
C ALA A 806 -14.32 -10.47 -1.85
N TYR A 807 -15.34 -11.21 -2.29
CA TYR A 807 -16.76 -10.83 -2.22
C TYR A 807 -17.64 -12.07 -2.03
N THR A 808 -18.31 -12.21 -0.89
CA THR A 808 -19.28 -13.28 -0.63
C THR A 808 -20.64 -12.97 -1.26
N SER A 809 -21.06 -13.72 -2.28
CA SER A 809 -22.38 -13.57 -2.89
C SER A 809 -23.44 -14.42 -2.16
N GLY A 810 -23.92 -13.91 -1.02
CA GLY A 810 -24.87 -14.60 -0.14
C GLY A 810 -24.21 -15.15 1.13
N GLU A 811 -25.03 -15.60 2.07
CA GLU A 811 -24.57 -16.13 3.36
C GLU A 811 -23.84 -17.48 3.19
N GLY A 812 -22.64 -17.57 3.76
CA GLY A 812 -21.84 -18.80 3.80
C GLY A 812 -20.53 -18.70 3.03
N ALA A 813 -19.42 -18.65 3.77
CA ALA A 813 -18.10 -18.87 3.18
C ALA A 813 -17.99 -20.32 2.65
N ILE A 814 -17.58 -20.50 1.39
CA ILE A 814 -17.40 -21.82 0.80
C ILE A 814 -16.16 -22.48 1.40
N LEU A 815 -16.35 -23.23 2.49
CA LEU A 815 -15.33 -24.09 3.07
C LEU A 815 -14.95 -25.19 2.07
N VAL A 816 -13.84 -24.98 1.35
CA VAL A 816 -13.28 -25.97 0.42
C VAL A 816 -12.73 -27.16 1.21
N MET A 817 -13.60 -28.13 1.47
CA MET A 817 -13.18 -29.48 1.88
C MET A 817 -12.16 -29.99 0.88
N THR A 818 -10.96 -30.31 1.36
CA THR A 818 -9.89 -30.83 0.51
C THR A 818 -10.14 -32.32 0.27
N ASP A 819 -10.54 -32.66 -0.97
CA ASP A 819 -10.74 -34.05 -1.42
C ASP A 819 -9.42 -34.86 -1.35
N ARG A 820 -9.14 -35.37 -0.15
CA ARG A 820 -8.24 -36.48 0.13
C ARG A 820 -9.04 -37.62 0.75
N ALA A 821 -10.04 -38.10 0.01
CA ALA A 821 -10.52 -39.46 0.23
C ALA A 821 -9.31 -40.42 0.10
N PRO A 822 -9.00 -41.25 1.12
CA PRO A 822 -7.98 -42.27 0.98
C PRO A 822 -8.44 -43.29 -0.08
N ALA A 823 -7.52 -43.74 -0.93
CA ALA A 823 -7.82 -44.74 -1.93
C ALA A 823 -8.18 -46.07 -1.26
N MET A 824 -9.46 -46.46 -1.32
CA MET A 824 -9.90 -47.80 -0.95
C MET A 824 -9.42 -48.79 -2.00
N ASP A 825 -8.41 -49.57 -1.65
CA ASP A 825 -7.74 -50.52 -2.55
C ASP A 825 -8.60 -51.79 -2.72
N VAL A 826 -9.47 -51.79 -3.74
CA VAL A 826 -10.38 -52.91 -4.04
C VAL A 826 -9.62 -54.01 -4.78
N GLN A 827 -8.93 -54.86 -4.02
CA GLN A 827 -8.34 -56.08 -4.57
C GLN A 827 -9.45 -57.09 -4.95
N THR A 828 -9.65 -57.28 -6.25
CA THR A 828 -10.38 -58.43 -6.78
C THR A 828 -9.61 -59.71 -6.50
N ARG A 829 -10.29 -60.73 -5.98
CA ARG A 829 -9.69 -62.05 -5.70
C ARG A 829 -10.58 -63.18 -6.21
N GLU A 830 -10.32 -63.60 -7.45
CA GLU A 830 -10.95 -64.78 -8.06
C GLU A 830 -10.16 -66.07 -7.77
N GLY A 831 -10.83 -67.23 -7.80
CA GLY A 831 -10.23 -68.56 -7.60
C GLY A 831 -10.03 -68.94 -6.12
N ARG A 832 -10.77 -69.89 -5.49
CA ARG A 832 -11.16 -71.28 -5.82
C ARG A 832 -9.99 -72.29 -5.92
N PRO A 833 -10.20 -73.57 -5.56
CA PRO A 833 -11.44 -74.19 -5.06
C PRO A 833 -11.80 -73.82 -3.62
#